data_AF-A0A0Q0XPS6-F1
#
_entry.id   AF-A0A0Q0XPS6-F1
#
_cell.length_a   1.000
_cell.length_b   1.000
_cell.length_c   1.000
_cell.angle_alpha   90.00
_cell.angle_beta   90.00
_cell.angle_gamma   90.00
#
_symmetry.space_group_name_H-M   'P 1'
#
loop_
_entity.id
_entity.type
_entity.pdbx_description
1 polymer ?
#
loop_
_entity_poly.entity_id
_entity_poly.type
_entity_poly.pdbx_seq_one_letter_code
_entity_poly.pdbx_strand_id
1 'polypeptide(L)'
;MPESTAVRSLLRAPSNVQLTLPPLSPPFQHLDDAARFAHELIGDRKEVAYSGCILQARNGQFFATRPVKNESVYFEPWLFLSTDANGQLIHPDDYTCCAFYHSRGADYEKLPGDLLGHPEEAATRFDFFLSPDMYIMLSLSPFAPISYLSGLNGSLIKYQCSGSEREKRLYEKLADAVEKRAPPFVSAELAIRELASAGALSVIQSTEVWHSKTGPVDATFARYVASEALDIERVIINRPAFSPVLTSEEQTLDYMLSRIKQTCDSNYGFILRNAGTDQFLITQPVTGLMDFFLLRALSPQDAADLVLPDGFEIIAVYGCEAEHHAADQVPGVQSLLFKNFIHPQSLKNAVDIALELGFRTDHRSLPVYIATRDGALLKYVSVLSADEQKLFALLPPDEGGEMELARNVMADVEPTLSYIQLVANAGELSVLRTSAQWSTIGRVNSHWVPYKHAGALSLSPDFLDADQAARYAHERIARRVNAVYGGLVYRRPDGRFFATLPVAMFSERFDPENLLVPPLISGIAADCALVAFYQSPRVYPLQLWRPEVEEQLSRNMIPPHVLFEALKMPQGVMTHYFSAQDGALLKYTVSQSETEDQLKIHLSPPAQQRQKVKANTLQMRFRANTLSPEVYVLDVARAGRLEVVVASPLWGPRGRVTQAWKPQPPLQWRGPVVGPIYSQIFTRETDAMRYAHENMGERETRQSGYVLQSLRGTEFVVAEPVNAKGYTRYGDYLLSPEAHLGALPPGFYPSAFYLAAPKKPATQVSDQVYANFFSPKDLGAMLGKLHGTAPSTSTEPVYPLLYLSTRDGALLSYRTSVWSQEMESQMFRESGQVLLDSLKANQMSARDYVRHVASIGDLEVIVTSAQWSIAGPVLKTWEPAAVPDVAPTAPTKDEL
;
A
#
# COMPACT_ATOMS: atom_id res chain seq x y z
N MET A 1 13.19 13.36 54.17
CA MET A 1 12.51 14.66 53.95
C MET A 1 11.07 14.34 53.56
N PRO A 2 10.03 15.02 54.08
CA PRO A 2 8.67 14.77 53.63
C PRO A 2 8.51 15.31 52.20
N GLU A 3 8.19 14.42 51.25
CA GLU A 3 7.98 14.77 49.84
C GLU A 3 6.80 15.75 49.66
N SER A 4 7.06 16.80 48.89
CA SER A 4 6.18 17.95 48.61
C SER A 4 4.95 17.59 47.74
N THR A 5 3.89 18.38 47.88
CA THR A 5 2.53 18.18 47.37
C THR A 5 2.38 18.12 45.84
N ALA A 6 3.28 18.73 45.06
CA ALA A 6 3.23 18.71 43.59
C ALA A 6 3.82 17.42 42.99
N VAL A 7 4.82 16.84 43.65
CA VAL A 7 5.38 15.52 43.32
C VAL A 7 4.36 14.41 43.63
N ARG A 8 3.59 14.58 44.71
CA ARG A 8 2.48 13.67 45.07
C ARG A 8 1.37 13.57 44.02
N SER A 9 1.14 14.58 43.17
CA SER A 9 0.05 14.53 42.18
C SER A 9 0.40 13.76 40.90
N LEU A 10 1.68 13.57 40.58
CA LEU A 10 2.10 12.84 39.37
C LEU A 10 2.11 11.31 39.56
N LEU A 11 2.18 10.85 40.82
CA LEU A 11 2.34 9.44 41.19
C LEU A 11 1.14 8.87 41.97
N ARG A 12 0.08 9.64 42.24
CA ARG A 12 -1.08 9.09 42.98
C ARG A 12 -1.93 8.25 42.05
N ALA A 13 -1.47 7.02 41.83
CA ALA A 13 -2.29 5.98 41.25
C ALA A 13 -3.60 5.88 42.04
N PRO A 14 -4.76 5.70 41.38
CA PRO A 14 -6.00 5.57 42.11
C PRO A 14 -5.92 4.33 43.00
N SER A 15 -6.50 4.39 44.21
CA SER A 15 -6.49 3.25 45.13
C SER A 15 -7.56 2.23 44.75
N ASN A 16 -7.27 0.94 44.92
CA ASN A 16 -8.17 -0.18 44.62
C ASN A 16 -8.66 -0.23 43.16
N VAL A 17 -7.81 0.12 42.20
CA VAL A 17 -8.14 -0.06 40.78
C VAL A 17 -8.02 -1.54 40.46
N GLN A 18 -9.11 -2.15 40.00
CA GLN A 18 -9.12 -3.51 39.49
C GLN A 18 -9.29 -3.45 37.97
N LEU A 19 -8.25 -3.87 37.24
CA LEU A 19 -8.26 -3.92 35.78
C LEU A 19 -8.19 -5.36 35.29
N THR A 20 -8.76 -5.57 34.11
CA THR A 20 -8.49 -6.76 33.32
C THR A 20 -7.25 -6.50 32.47
N LEU A 21 -6.30 -7.44 32.50
CA LEU A 21 -5.10 -7.35 31.67
C LEU A 21 -5.45 -7.19 30.18
N PRO A 22 -4.76 -6.30 29.44
CA PRO A 22 -4.87 -6.27 27.99
C PRO A 22 -4.47 -7.63 27.38
N PRO A 23 -4.95 -7.96 26.18
CA PRO A 23 -4.57 -9.20 25.51
C PRO A 23 -3.05 -9.32 25.40
N LEU A 24 -2.53 -10.51 25.63
CA LEU A 24 -1.08 -10.78 25.59
C LEU A 24 -0.60 -11.11 24.18
N SER A 25 0.68 -10.87 23.94
CA SER A 25 1.41 -11.36 22.78
C SER A 25 1.51 -12.90 22.78
N PRO A 26 1.98 -13.51 21.68
CA PRO A 26 2.54 -14.85 21.76
C PRO A 26 3.72 -14.91 22.76
N PRO A 27 4.11 -16.10 23.24
CA PRO A 27 5.24 -16.28 24.16
C PRO A 27 6.60 -16.01 23.49
N PHE A 28 7.54 -15.44 24.24
CA PHE A 28 8.93 -15.19 23.84
C PHE A 28 9.92 -15.81 24.83
N GLN A 29 11.09 -16.24 24.34
CA GLN A 29 12.18 -16.69 25.22
C GLN A 29 12.98 -15.53 25.82
N HIS A 30 13.03 -14.38 25.13
CA HIS A 30 13.77 -13.21 25.58
C HIS A 30 12.87 -11.99 25.78
N LEU A 31 13.18 -11.23 26.82
CA LEU A 31 12.46 -10.03 27.21
C LEU A 31 12.56 -8.92 26.13
N ASP A 32 13.74 -8.75 25.52
CA ASP A 32 13.96 -7.76 24.45
C ASP A 32 13.15 -8.09 23.18
N ASP A 33 12.92 -9.38 22.88
CA ASP A 33 12.09 -9.79 21.73
C ASP A 33 10.59 -9.50 21.98
N ALA A 34 10.11 -9.69 23.21
CA ALA A 34 8.76 -9.27 23.59
C ALA A 34 8.59 -7.74 23.48
N ALA A 35 9.62 -6.97 23.86
CA ALA A 35 9.64 -5.51 23.70
C ALA A 35 9.61 -5.11 22.22
N ARG A 36 10.41 -5.77 21.37
CA ARG A 36 10.40 -5.58 19.91
C ARG A 36 9.03 -5.87 19.30
N PHE A 37 8.35 -6.91 19.76
CA PHE A 37 6.99 -7.21 19.29
C PHE A 37 6.00 -6.09 19.66
N ALA A 38 6.05 -5.58 20.90
CA ALA A 38 5.23 -4.43 21.29
C ALA A 38 5.56 -3.18 20.46
N HIS A 39 6.85 -2.93 20.21
CA HIS A 39 7.32 -1.85 19.35
C HIS A 39 6.81 -1.98 17.91
N GLU A 40 6.89 -3.16 17.30
CA GLU A 40 6.33 -3.46 15.97
C GLU A 40 4.81 -3.27 15.93
N LEU A 41 4.10 -3.65 17.01
CA LEU A 41 2.66 -3.40 17.11
C LEU A 41 2.33 -1.92 17.18
N ILE A 42 3.08 -1.13 17.95
CA ILE A 42 2.91 0.34 17.99
C ILE A 42 3.13 0.89 16.58
N GLY A 43 4.25 0.53 15.95
CA GLY A 43 4.58 0.91 14.58
C GLY A 43 4.44 2.41 14.36
N ASP A 44 3.66 2.77 13.35
CA ASP A 44 3.43 4.16 12.92
C ASP A 44 2.35 4.90 13.71
N ARG A 45 1.74 4.25 14.72
CA ARG A 45 0.66 4.85 15.50
C ARG A 45 1.26 5.83 16.50
N LYS A 46 1.24 7.11 16.12
CA LYS A 46 1.81 8.23 16.88
C LYS A 46 0.80 9.34 17.13
N GLU A 47 -0.48 9.10 16.90
CA GLU A 47 -1.56 10.04 17.20
C GLU A 47 -1.67 10.32 18.71
N VAL A 48 -1.29 9.35 19.54
CA VAL A 48 -1.20 9.44 21.01
C VAL A 48 0.00 8.65 21.49
N ALA A 49 0.35 8.79 22.77
CA ALA A 49 1.29 7.88 23.41
C ALA A 49 0.65 6.50 23.59
N TYR A 50 1.45 5.44 23.46
CA TYR A 50 1.04 4.07 23.75
C TYR A 50 1.88 3.51 24.88
N SER A 51 1.30 2.67 25.73
CA SER A 51 2.00 2.10 26.88
C SER A 51 1.53 0.69 27.22
N GLY A 52 2.36 -0.04 27.94
CA GLY A 52 2.05 -1.37 28.44
C GLY A 52 3.19 -1.95 29.28
N CYS A 53 3.11 -3.24 29.56
CA CYS A 53 4.13 -3.96 30.31
C CYS A 53 4.53 -5.28 29.64
N ILE A 54 5.68 -5.78 30.07
CA ILE A 54 6.18 -7.12 29.75
C ILE A 54 6.10 -7.95 31.03
N LEU A 55 5.47 -9.10 30.89
CA LEU A 55 5.16 -10.05 31.94
C LEU A 55 6.00 -11.30 31.75
N GLN A 56 6.53 -11.84 32.83
CA GLN A 56 7.17 -13.14 32.86
C GLN A 56 6.22 -14.17 33.50
N ALA A 57 5.92 -15.23 32.79
CA ALA A 57 5.11 -16.34 33.30
C ALA A 57 5.95 -17.29 34.18
N ARG A 58 5.28 -18.16 34.94
CA ARG A 58 5.93 -19.16 35.81
C ARG A 58 6.88 -20.11 35.07
N ASN A 59 6.66 -20.33 33.76
CA ASN A 59 7.51 -21.16 32.90
C ASN A 59 8.76 -20.42 32.37
N GLY A 60 8.97 -19.17 32.77
CA GLY A 60 10.11 -18.34 32.37
C GLY A 60 9.91 -17.56 31.06
N GLN A 61 8.84 -17.81 30.31
CA GLN A 61 8.56 -17.12 29.05
C GLN A 61 8.01 -15.71 29.27
N PHE A 62 8.30 -14.83 28.32
CA PHE A 62 7.90 -13.42 28.34
C PHE A 62 6.70 -13.15 27.43
N PHE A 63 5.83 -12.26 27.88
CA PHE A 63 4.63 -11.83 27.18
C PHE A 63 4.54 -10.31 27.23
N ALA A 64 4.41 -9.64 26.10
CA ALA A 64 4.06 -8.22 26.08
C ALA A 64 2.53 -8.08 26.11
N THR A 65 2.01 -7.15 26.91
CA THR A 65 0.61 -6.73 26.76
C THR A 65 0.43 -6.06 25.40
N ARG A 66 -0.78 -6.05 24.83
CA ARG A 66 -1.07 -5.19 23.67
C ARG A 66 -0.99 -3.71 24.07
N PRO A 67 -0.48 -2.82 23.19
CA PRO A 67 -0.33 -1.40 23.51
C PRO A 67 -1.67 -0.72 23.81
N VAL A 68 -1.75 -0.03 24.94
CA VAL A 68 -2.91 0.74 25.40
C VAL A 68 -2.68 2.22 25.11
N LYS A 69 -3.70 2.91 24.58
CA LYS A 69 -3.65 4.36 24.33
C LYS A 69 -3.53 5.12 25.65
N ASN A 70 -2.62 6.07 25.68
CA ASN A 70 -2.43 6.99 26.79
C ASN A 70 -2.58 8.43 26.28
N GLU A 71 -3.65 9.09 26.69
CA GLU A 71 -3.94 10.48 26.32
C GLU A 71 -3.21 11.49 27.23
N SER A 72 -2.64 11.00 28.34
CA SER A 72 -1.80 11.79 29.23
C SER A 72 -0.44 12.05 28.61
N VAL A 73 0.15 13.19 28.97
CA VAL A 73 1.55 13.50 28.63
C VAL A 73 2.51 12.62 29.42
N TYR A 74 2.06 12.02 30.52
CA TYR A 74 2.85 11.21 31.43
C TYR A 74 2.57 9.72 31.25
N PHE A 75 3.56 8.89 31.59
CA PHE A 75 3.37 7.44 31.67
C PHE A 75 2.46 7.05 32.85
N GLU A 76 1.36 6.36 32.56
CA GLU A 76 0.35 5.98 33.55
C GLU A 76 0.18 4.44 33.64
N PRO A 77 0.90 3.74 34.53
CA PRO A 77 0.87 2.27 34.60
C PRO A 77 -0.49 1.70 35.05
N TRP A 78 -1.29 2.49 35.76
CA TRP A 78 -2.65 2.14 36.19
C TRP A 78 -3.69 2.13 35.07
N LEU A 79 -3.28 2.32 33.80
CA LEU A 79 -4.14 2.07 32.63
C LEU A 79 -4.25 0.58 32.28
N PHE A 80 -3.29 -0.24 32.74
CA PHE A 80 -3.21 -1.66 32.39
C PHE A 80 -2.77 -2.58 33.54
N LEU A 81 -2.47 -2.03 34.73
CA LEU A 81 -2.20 -2.79 35.95
C LEU A 81 -3.11 -2.35 37.11
N SER A 82 -3.53 -3.32 37.92
CA SER A 82 -4.31 -3.08 39.13
C SER A 82 -3.47 -2.45 40.26
N THR A 83 -4.15 -1.79 41.19
CA THR A 83 -3.54 -1.17 42.38
C THR A 83 -4.20 -1.63 43.67
N ASP A 84 -3.42 -1.67 44.76
CA ASP A 84 -3.91 -2.00 46.10
C ASP A 84 -4.60 -0.81 46.79
N ALA A 85 -4.98 -1.00 48.06
CA ALA A 85 -5.61 0.03 48.89
C ALA A 85 -4.70 1.26 49.13
N ASN A 86 -3.38 1.10 48.98
CA ASN A 86 -2.38 2.17 49.13
C ASN A 86 -2.02 2.82 47.78
N GLY A 87 -2.59 2.34 46.66
CA GLY A 87 -2.23 2.78 45.31
C GLY A 87 -0.93 2.16 44.78
N GLN A 88 -0.42 1.09 45.39
CA GLN A 88 0.74 0.34 44.88
C GLN A 88 0.31 -0.62 43.78
N LEU A 89 1.15 -0.77 42.74
CA LEU A 89 0.88 -1.69 41.63
C LEU A 89 0.90 -3.15 42.10
N ILE A 90 0.00 -3.94 41.55
CA ILE A 90 -0.14 -5.38 41.82
C ILE A 90 0.32 -6.15 40.59
N HIS A 91 1.15 -7.17 40.80
CA HIS A 91 1.49 -8.12 39.74
C HIS A 91 0.25 -8.95 39.36
N PRO A 92 -0.04 -9.14 38.06
CA PRO A 92 -1.17 -9.96 37.64
C PRO A 92 -1.03 -11.41 38.08
N ASP A 93 -2.15 -12.09 38.31
CA ASP A 93 -2.16 -13.51 38.68
C ASP A 93 -1.39 -14.34 37.63
N ASP A 94 -0.51 -15.24 38.09
CA ASP A 94 0.37 -16.09 37.28
C ASP A 94 1.54 -15.41 36.54
N TYR A 95 1.68 -14.09 36.69
CA TYR A 95 2.73 -13.32 36.01
C TYR A 95 3.49 -12.38 36.95
N THR A 96 4.78 -12.20 36.68
CA THR A 96 5.59 -11.13 37.29
C THR A 96 5.83 -10.05 36.26
N CYS A 97 5.53 -8.78 36.59
CA CYS A 97 5.84 -7.66 35.71
C CYS A 97 7.34 -7.37 35.77
N CYS A 98 8.06 -7.55 34.65
CA CYS A 98 9.51 -7.39 34.60
C CYS A 98 9.96 -6.10 33.91
N ALA A 99 9.12 -5.53 33.04
CA ALA A 99 9.43 -4.28 32.35
C ALA A 99 8.18 -3.49 31.97
N PHE A 100 8.37 -2.18 31.76
CA PHE A 100 7.40 -1.32 31.10
C PHE A 100 7.86 -0.96 29.70
N TYR A 101 6.93 -0.71 28.80
CA TYR A 101 7.23 -0.08 27.52
C TYR A 101 6.27 1.09 27.29
N HIS A 102 6.77 2.14 26.65
CA HIS A 102 5.93 3.24 26.20
C HIS A 102 6.45 3.87 24.90
N SER A 103 5.58 4.60 24.22
CA SER A 103 5.89 5.42 23.05
C SER A 103 5.45 6.85 23.28
N ARG A 104 5.68 7.70 22.27
CA ARG A 104 5.32 9.11 22.29
C ARG A 104 4.43 9.47 21.12
N GLY A 105 3.53 10.42 21.35
CA GLY A 105 2.77 11.06 20.28
C GLY A 105 3.64 11.99 19.43
N ALA A 106 3.33 12.09 18.14
CA ALA A 106 4.00 12.95 17.17
C ALA A 106 3.35 14.35 17.13
N ASP A 107 3.51 15.13 18.19
CA ASP A 107 2.94 16.48 18.28
C ASP A 107 3.85 17.54 17.61
N TYR A 108 4.12 17.41 16.31
CA TYR A 108 5.02 18.32 15.57
C TYR A 108 4.53 19.80 15.62
N GLU A 109 3.23 20.02 15.49
CA GLU A 109 2.64 21.37 15.45
C GLU A 109 2.68 22.11 16.79
N LYS A 110 2.89 21.40 17.90
CA LYS A 110 2.91 21.98 19.25
C LYS A 110 4.32 22.37 19.70
N LEU A 111 5.31 22.29 18.81
CA LEU A 111 6.69 22.59 19.21
C LEU A 111 6.92 24.08 19.49
N PRO A 112 7.73 24.38 20.51
CA PRO A 112 8.32 25.70 20.67
C PRO A 112 9.11 26.09 19.42
N GLY A 113 8.91 27.31 18.92
CA GLY A 113 9.61 27.82 17.73
C GLY A 113 11.13 27.73 17.80
N ASP A 114 11.69 27.82 19.00
CA ASP A 114 13.13 27.74 19.25
C ASP A 114 13.71 26.36 18.88
N LEU A 115 12.92 25.28 18.99
CA LEU A 115 13.32 23.92 18.60
C LEU A 115 13.13 23.65 17.10
N LEU A 116 12.29 24.43 16.40
CA LEU A 116 12.16 24.34 14.95
C LEU A 116 13.46 24.74 14.23
N GLY A 117 14.27 25.60 14.83
CA GLY A 117 15.60 25.97 14.33
C GLY A 117 16.71 24.95 14.60
N HIS A 118 16.44 23.90 15.40
CA HIS A 118 17.42 22.89 15.81
C HIS A 118 16.87 21.46 15.63
N PRO A 119 16.68 21.00 14.38
CA PRO A 119 16.03 19.72 14.08
C PRO A 119 16.74 18.51 14.70
N GLU A 120 18.08 18.54 14.82
CA GLU A 120 18.87 17.47 15.46
C GLU A 120 18.62 17.33 16.97
N GLU A 121 18.47 18.46 17.67
CA GLU A 121 18.16 18.47 19.11
C GLU A 121 16.74 17.98 19.34
N ALA A 122 15.81 18.40 18.49
CA ALA A 122 14.44 17.95 18.58
C ALA A 122 14.32 16.44 18.26
N ALA A 123 14.92 15.95 17.17
CA ALA A 123 14.94 14.53 16.83
C ALA A 123 15.50 13.67 17.98
N THR A 124 16.67 14.03 18.53
CA THR A 124 17.27 13.34 19.69
C THR A 124 16.37 13.37 20.92
N ARG A 125 15.71 14.50 21.21
CA ARG A 125 14.79 14.64 22.34
C ARG A 125 13.52 13.81 22.20
N PHE A 126 13.04 13.60 20.98
CA PHE A 126 11.83 12.86 20.67
C PHE A 126 12.06 11.35 20.60
N ASP A 127 13.29 10.92 20.32
CA ASP A 127 13.75 9.53 20.40
C ASP A 127 14.29 9.14 21.79
N PHE A 128 14.19 10.00 22.81
CA PHE A 128 14.64 9.76 24.18
C PHE A 128 13.57 10.01 25.25
N PHE A 129 13.79 9.49 26.46
CA PHE A 129 12.90 9.63 27.62
C PHE A 129 12.77 11.10 28.04
N LEU A 130 11.54 11.57 28.31
CA LEU A 130 11.35 12.89 28.90
C LEU A 130 11.74 12.87 30.38
N SER A 131 12.07 14.03 30.94
CA SER A 131 12.41 14.13 32.36
C SER A 131 11.33 13.61 33.31
N PRO A 132 10.01 13.86 33.08
CA PRO A 132 8.96 13.21 33.85
C PRO A 132 8.93 11.68 33.68
N ASP A 133 9.17 11.17 32.48
CA ASP A 133 9.23 9.72 32.23
C ASP A 133 10.40 9.10 32.99
N MET A 134 11.57 9.74 32.97
CA MET A 134 12.75 9.32 33.74
C MET A 134 12.44 9.28 35.24
N TYR A 135 11.74 10.29 35.76
CA TYR A 135 11.33 10.35 37.16
C TYR A 135 10.40 9.18 37.53
N ILE A 136 9.37 8.92 36.71
CA ILE A 136 8.43 7.83 36.94
C ILE A 136 9.12 6.47 36.83
N MET A 137 9.97 6.28 35.83
CA MET A 137 10.77 5.08 35.63
C MET A 137 11.63 4.74 36.85
N LEU A 138 12.37 5.72 37.39
CA LEU A 138 13.19 5.52 38.59
C LEU A 138 12.32 5.24 39.83
N SER A 139 11.14 5.88 39.94
CA SER A 139 10.17 5.64 41.02
C SER A 139 9.60 4.22 41.00
N LEU A 140 9.37 3.66 39.81
CA LEU A 140 8.79 2.33 39.61
C LEU A 140 9.83 1.20 39.58
N SER A 141 11.13 1.53 39.64
CA SER A 141 12.22 0.55 39.60
C SER A 141 12.11 -0.58 40.63
N PRO A 142 11.56 -0.40 41.86
CA PRO A 142 11.36 -1.51 42.79
C PRO A 142 10.30 -2.52 42.36
N PHE A 143 9.35 -2.12 41.50
CA PHE A 143 8.31 -2.99 40.96
C PHE A 143 8.73 -3.64 39.64
N ALA A 144 9.34 -2.86 38.74
CA ALA A 144 9.92 -3.37 37.50
C ALA A 144 11.18 -2.55 37.14
N PRO A 145 12.37 -3.16 37.09
CA PRO A 145 13.63 -2.42 36.94
C PRO A 145 13.93 -1.98 35.51
N ILE A 146 13.18 -2.48 34.51
CA ILE A 146 13.46 -2.25 33.08
C ILE A 146 12.36 -1.38 32.47
N SER A 147 12.75 -0.42 31.64
CA SER A 147 11.83 0.40 30.85
C SER A 147 12.30 0.53 29.41
N TYR A 148 11.37 0.37 28.47
CA TYR A 148 11.59 0.54 27.04
C TYR A 148 10.90 1.80 26.54
N LEU A 149 11.57 2.50 25.63
CA LEU A 149 10.97 3.57 24.85
C LEU A 149 10.99 3.20 23.36
N SER A 150 9.79 3.18 22.79
CA SER A 150 9.58 3.15 21.35
C SER A 150 9.63 4.58 20.79
N GLY A 151 10.77 4.94 20.21
CA GLY A 151 11.03 6.24 19.58
C GLY A 151 10.13 6.54 18.39
N LEU A 152 10.19 7.79 17.92
CA LEU A 152 9.37 8.29 16.81
C LEU A 152 9.88 7.81 15.46
N ASN A 153 11.21 7.71 15.28
CA ASN A 153 11.82 7.25 14.02
C ASN A 153 12.02 5.72 13.95
N GLY A 154 11.33 4.95 14.81
CA GLY A 154 11.45 3.50 14.84
C GLY A 154 12.64 2.98 15.67
N SER A 155 13.22 3.81 16.54
CA SER A 155 14.20 3.33 17.53
C SER A 155 13.50 2.63 18.69
N LEU A 156 14.19 1.67 19.29
CA LEU A 156 13.79 1.02 20.54
C LEU A 156 14.98 1.07 21.49
N ILE A 157 14.84 1.82 22.56
CA ILE A 157 15.86 1.90 23.62
C ILE A 157 15.38 1.25 24.90
N LYS A 158 16.33 0.75 25.67
CA LYS A 158 16.13 0.06 26.94
C LYS A 158 16.93 0.77 28.01
N TYR A 159 16.30 1.04 29.14
CA TYR A 159 16.99 1.43 30.36
C TYR A 159 16.75 0.37 31.44
N GLN A 160 17.82 -0.07 32.07
CA GLN A 160 17.78 -0.97 33.22
C GLN A 160 18.37 -0.28 34.44
N CYS A 161 17.52 -0.14 35.47
CA CYS A 161 17.91 0.46 36.74
C CYS A 161 18.88 -0.46 37.48
N SER A 162 19.96 0.11 37.98
CA SER A 162 21.03 -0.55 38.72
C SER A 162 20.90 -0.41 40.23
N GLY A 163 20.11 0.56 40.71
CA GLY A 163 20.04 0.95 42.11
C GLY A 163 21.24 1.78 42.59
N SER A 164 22.03 2.33 41.67
CA SER A 164 23.26 3.04 42.00
C SER A 164 23.01 4.33 42.80
N GLU A 165 24.03 4.77 43.56
CA GLU A 165 23.96 6.08 44.23
C GLU A 165 23.81 7.25 43.25
N ARG A 166 24.24 7.06 41.99
CA ARG A 166 24.06 8.07 40.94
C ARG A 166 22.61 8.15 40.47
N GLU A 167 21.90 7.02 40.38
CA GLU A 167 20.45 7.00 40.12
C GLU A 167 19.66 7.72 41.21
N LYS A 168 20.04 7.56 42.49
CA LYS A 168 19.38 8.27 43.60
C LYS A 168 19.54 9.79 43.50
N ARG A 169 20.74 10.27 43.17
CA ARG A 169 20.97 11.72 42.94
C ARG A 169 20.23 12.23 41.72
N LEU A 170 20.17 11.44 40.65
CA LEU A 170 19.41 11.77 39.45
C LEU A 170 17.91 11.87 39.77
N TYR A 171 17.39 10.95 40.57
CA TYR A 171 16.01 10.96 41.07
C TYR A 171 15.69 12.26 41.82
N GLU A 172 16.52 12.66 42.78
CA GLU A 172 16.34 13.91 43.53
C GLU A 172 16.35 15.15 42.62
N LYS A 173 17.28 15.18 41.65
CA LYS A 173 17.37 16.27 40.66
C LYS A 173 16.11 16.34 39.78
N LEU A 174 15.60 15.20 39.33
CA LEU A 174 14.38 15.13 38.52
C LEU A 174 13.14 15.53 39.33
N ALA A 175 13.05 15.12 40.59
CA ALA A 175 11.97 15.51 41.49
C ALA A 175 11.89 17.03 41.67
N ASP A 176 13.03 17.68 41.94
CA ASP A 176 13.13 19.14 42.07
C ASP A 176 12.74 19.87 40.76
N ALA A 177 13.17 19.34 39.61
CA ALA A 177 12.86 19.91 38.31
C ALA A 177 11.36 19.81 37.95
N VAL A 178 10.75 18.67 38.27
CA VAL A 178 9.31 18.45 38.14
C VAL A 178 8.52 19.41 39.02
N GLU A 179 8.94 19.60 40.28
CA GLU A 179 8.31 20.53 41.21
C GLU A 179 8.41 21.98 40.73
N LYS A 180 9.59 22.40 40.27
CA LYS A 180 9.85 23.77 39.78
C LYS A 180 9.36 24.02 38.35
N ARG A 181 8.84 22.99 37.66
CA ARG A 181 8.47 23.03 36.23
C ARG A 181 9.58 23.62 35.35
N ALA A 182 10.81 23.25 35.64
CA ALA A 182 12.01 23.73 34.93
C ALA A 182 12.73 22.54 34.27
N PRO A 183 13.34 22.72 33.08
CA PRO A 183 14.08 21.64 32.44
C PRO A 183 15.33 21.28 33.26
N PRO A 184 15.52 20.01 33.69
CA PRO A 184 16.68 19.59 34.49
C PRO A 184 17.99 19.53 33.68
N PHE A 185 17.89 19.60 32.36
CA PHE A 185 19.00 19.50 31.43
C PHE A 185 18.88 20.57 30.34
N VAL A 186 20.03 21.12 29.94
CA VAL A 186 20.13 22.15 28.89
C VAL A 186 19.94 21.53 27.50
N SER A 187 20.32 20.26 27.29
CA SER A 187 20.16 19.54 26.02
C SER A 187 19.79 18.07 26.25
N ALA A 188 19.25 17.42 25.21
CA ALA A 188 18.95 15.99 25.20
C ALA A 188 20.23 15.14 25.30
N GLU A 189 21.33 15.56 24.66
CA GLU A 189 22.64 14.89 24.75
C GLU A 189 23.11 14.76 26.21
N LEU A 190 23.01 15.84 27.00
CA LEU A 190 23.41 15.80 28.40
C LEU A 190 22.51 14.88 29.23
N ALA A 191 21.20 14.85 28.94
CA ALA A 191 20.27 13.94 29.60
C ALA A 191 20.61 12.46 29.32
N ILE A 192 20.95 12.14 28.07
CA ILE A 192 21.38 10.79 27.66
C ILE A 192 22.65 10.37 28.42
N ARG A 193 23.69 11.22 28.43
CA ARG A 193 24.95 10.92 29.14
C ARG A 193 24.75 10.73 30.64
N GLU A 194 23.92 11.56 31.27
CA GLU A 194 23.64 11.41 32.70
C GLU A 194 22.87 10.13 33.01
N LEU A 195 21.88 9.76 32.18
CA LEU A 195 21.15 8.51 32.37
C LEU A 195 22.04 7.27 32.11
N ALA A 196 22.81 7.29 31.02
CA ALA A 196 23.74 6.23 30.64
C ALA A 196 24.87 6.01 31.66
N SER A 197 25.26 7.04 32.40
CA SER A 197 26.25 6.93 33.47
C SER A 197 25.65 6.55 34.83
N ALA A 198 24.33 6.72 35.00
CA ALA A 198 23.61 6.36 36.23
C ALA A 198 23.21 4.88 36.27
N GLY A 199 22.76 4.31 35.13
CA GLY A 199 22.35 2.92 34.99
C GLY A 199 22.79 2.31 33.65
N ALA A 200 22.12 1.26 33.18
CA ALA A 200 22.43 0.64 31.89
C ALA A 200 21.45 1.09 30.81
N LEU A 201 21.89 2.00 29.95
CA LEU A 201 21.16 2.42 28.75
C LEU A 201 21.66 1.62 27.55
N SER A 202 20.76 1.04 26.75
CA SER A 202 21.12 0.35 25.51
C SER A 202 20.11 0.59 24.39
N VAL A 203 20.59 0.51 23.16
CA VAL A 203 19.79 0.59 21.94
C VAL A 203 19.51 -0.82 21.44
N ILE A 204 18.25 -1.23 21.47
CA ILE A 204 17.78 -2.54 21.00
C ILE A 204 17.48 -2.49 19.50
N GLN A 205 16.92 -1.38 19.03
CA GLN A 205 16.71 -1.09 17.61
C GLN A 205 17.17 0.33 17.32
N SER A 206 18.07 0.47 16.35
CA SER A 206 18.78 1.72 16.08
C SER A 206 18.21 2.47 14.89
N THR A 207 18.42 3.79 14.92
CA THR A 207 18.10 4.77 13.87
C THR A 207 19.31 5.69 13.69
N GLU A 208 19.23 6.64 12.77
CA GLU A 208 20.24 7.68 12.57
C GLU A 208 20.58 8.46 13.85
N VAL A 209 19.59 8.72 14.71
CA VAL A 209 19.77 9.39 16.02
C VAL A 209 20.76 8.64 16.90
N TRP A 210 20.79 7.31 16.77
CA TRP A 210 21.66 6.40 17.51
C TRP A 210 22.88 5.95 16.69
N HIS A 211 23.23 6.69 15.63
CA HIS A 211 24.36 6.43 14.73
C HIS A 211 24.32 5.06 14.05
N SER A 212 23.12 4.48 13.87
CA SER A 212 22.97 3.14 13.31
C SER A 212 23.70 2.06 14.14
N LYS A 213 23.93 2.31 15.44
CA LYS A 213 24.57 1.37 16.38
C LYS A 213 23.59 0.85 17.41
N THR A 214 23.77 -0.40 17.81
CA THR A 214 22.96 -1.08 18.82
C THR A 214 23.82 -1.44 20.03
N GLY A 215 23.24 -1.92 21.12
CA GLY A 215 23.98 -2.27 22.33
C GLY A 215 24.12 -1.09 23.31
N PRO A 216 25.07 -1.16 24.26
CA PRO A 216 25.17 -0.20 25.36
C PRO A 216 25.55 1.20 24.87
N VAL A 217 24.89 2.22 25.44
CA VAL A 217 25.22 3.63 25.24
C VAL A 217 26.07 4.07 26.42
N ASP A 218 27.19 4.72 26.14
CA ASP A 218 28.10 5.24 27.17
C ASP A 218 28.06 6.78 27.24
N ALA A 219 28.88 7.33 28.14
CA ALA A 219 28.99 8.77 28.35
C ALA A 219 29.66 9.53 27.18
N THR A 220 30.19 8.83 26.16
CA THR A 220 30.81 9.44 24.98
C THR A 220 29.79 9.75 23.89
N PHE A 221 28.51 9.39 24.07
CA PHE A 221 27.44 9.70 23.14
C PHE A 221 27.48 11.17 22.73
N ALA A 222 27.56 11.43 21.42
CA ALA A 222 27.43 12.76 20.85
C ALA A 222 26.10 12.83 20.11
N ARG A 223 25.47 14.00 20.03
CA ARG A 223 24.26 14.16 19.22
C ARG A 223 24.57 13.83 17.75
N TYR A 224 23.64 13.13 17.11
CA TYR A 224 23.69 12.91 15.67
C TYR A 224 23.70 14.24 14.92
N VAL A 225 24.54 14.31 13.88
CA VAL A 225 24.61 15.43 12.94
C VAL A 225 24.14 14.91 11.57
N ALA A 226 23.23 15.65 10.94
CA ALA A 226 22.67 15.25 9.65
C ALA A 226 23.78 15.00 8.62
N SER A 227 23.84 13.77 8.10
CA SER A 227 24.81 13.34 7.09
C SER A 227 24.07 12.96 5.80
N GLU A 228 24.67 13.27 4.65
CA GLU A 228 24.18 12.80 3.34
C GLU A 228 24.38 11.29 3.14
N ALA A 229 25.12 10.62 4.03
CA ALA A 229 25.38 9.18 4.05
C ALA A 229 24.82 8.54 5.34
N LEU A 230 23.59 8.03 5.27
CA LEU A 230 22.90 7.20 6.25
C LEU A 230 22.87 5.73 5.81
N ASP A 231 22.97 4.81 6.77
CA ASP A 231 22.66 3.41 6.49
C ASP A 231 21.15 3.24 6.30
N ILE A 232 20.76 2.41 5.33
CA ILE A 232 19.36 2.25 4.87
C ILE A 232 18.83 0.88 5.25
N GLU A 233 19.59 0.10 6.02
CA GLU A 233 19.05 -1.09 6.63
C GLU A 233 17.74 -0.75 7.35
N ARG A 234 16.67 -1.39 6.87
CA ARG A 234 15.29 -1.08 7.27
C ARG A 234 15.12 -1.16 8.79
N VAL A 235 15.82 -2.11 9.41
CA VAL A 235 15.80 -2.32 10.86
C VAL A 235 17.19 -2.76 11.30
N ILE A 236 17.86 -1.92 12.06
CA ILE A 236 19.15 -2.26 12.69
C ILE A 236 18.86 -2.72 14.10
N ILE A 237 19.02 -4.01 14.36
CA ILE A 237 18.64 -4.63 15.63
C ILE A 237 19.85 -5.16 16.39
N ASN A 238 19.77 -5.09 17.73
CA ASN A 238 20.69 -5.79 18.60
C ASN A 238 20.48 -7.30 18.45
N ARG A 239 21.57 -8.08 18.46
CA ARG A 239 21.58 -9.52 18.23
C ARG A 239 22.14 -10.29 19.44
N PRO A 240 21.81 -11.58 19.61
CA PRO A 240 20.83 -12.35 18.85
C PRO A 240 19.40 -11.87 19.09
N ALA A 241 18.52 -12.07 18.10
CA ALA A 241 17.14 -11.63 18.18
C ALA A 241 16.25 -12.68 17.52
N PHE A 242 15.17 -13.09 18.18
CA PHE A 242 14.40 -14.27 17.78
C PHE A 242 12.93 -13.95 17.50
N SER A 243 12.25 -14.93 16.89
CA SER A 243 10.80 -14.97 16.75
C SER A 243 10.11 -15.21 18.09
N PRO A 244 8.77 -15.07 18.16
CA PRO A 244 8.00 -15.73 19.20
C PRO A 244 8.23 -17.25 19.17
N VAL A 245 7.87 -17.92 20.25
CA VAL A 245 7.91 -19.38 20.35
C VAL A 245 6.82 -19.98 19.45
N LEU A 246 7.24 -20.74 18.44
CA LEU A 246 6.35 -21.37 17.45
C LEU A 246 6.18 -22.86 17.79
N THR A 247 5.01 -23.41 17.46
CA THR A 247 4.62 -24.78 17.88
C THR A 247 4.51 -25.77 16.72
N SER A 248 4.75 -25.32 15.48
CA SER A 248 4.69 -26.17 14.29
C SER A 248 5.66 -25.70 13.22
N GLU A 249 6.08 -26.62 12.35
CA GLU A 249 6.94 -26.32 11.20
C GLU A 249 6.24 -25.35 10.22
N GLU A 250 4.94 -25.50 9.98
CA GLU A 250 4.19 -24.60 9.08
C GLU A 250 4.16 -23.16 9.59
N GLN A 251 3.86 -22.94 10.87
CA GLN A 251 3.94 -21.59 11.48
C GLN A 251 5.35 -21.01 11.40
N THR A 252 6.36 -21.87 11.50
CA THR A 252 7.77 -21.50 11.39
C THR A 252 8.11 -21.00 9.99
N LEU A 253 7.74 -21.75 8.95
CA LEU A 253 7.98 -21.33 7.56
C LEU A 253 7.20 -20.05 7.21
N ASP A 254 6.01 -19.86 7.76
CA ASP A 254 5.18 -18.68 7.52
C ASP A 254 5.76 -17.43 8.17
N TYR A 255 6.18 -17.55 9.42
CA TYR A 255 6.86 -16.47 10.11
C TYR A 255 8.19 -16.12 9.41
N MET A 256 8.98 -17.12 9.03
CA MET A 256 10.23 -16.94 8.26
C MET A 256 9.97 -16.14 6.98
N LEU A 257 9.02 -16.57 6.14
CA LEU A 257 8.67 -15.85 4.91
C LEU A 257 8.18 -14.43 5.18
N SER A 258 7.44 -14.21 6.28
CA SER A 258 6.98 -12.87 6.66
C SER A 258 8.14 -11.92 6.97
N ARG A 259 9.25 -12.43 7.54
CA ARG A 259 10.45 -11.64 7.85
C ARG A 259 11.34 -11.42 6.64
N ILE A 260 11.56 -12.44 5.81
CA ILE A 260 12.35 -12.33 4.57
C ILE A 260 11.77 -11.27 3.63
N LYS A 261 10.43 -11.21 3.53
CA LYS A 261 9.71 -10.25 2.68
C LYS A 261 9.77 -8.80 3.16
N GLN A 262 10.41 -8.52 4.29
CA GLN A 262 10.58 -7.15 4.81
C GLN A 262 11.83 -6.45 4.26
N THR A 263 12.73 -7.16 3.57
CA THR A 263 13.92 -6.54 2.99
C THR A 263 14.06 -6.89 1.52
N CYS A 264 14.56 -5.93 0.74
CA CYS A 264 14.90 -6.11 -0.66
C CYS A 264 16.34 -6.61 -0.86
N ASP A 265 17.16 -6.60 0.19
CA ASP A 265 18.55 -7.06 0.12
C ASP A 265 18.64 -8.57 0.31
N SER A 266 19.74 -9.17 -0.16
CA SER A 266 20.04 -10.57 0.15
C SER A 266 20.08 -10.76 1.67
N ASN A 267 19.45 -11.82 2.14
CA ASN A 267 19.35 -12.10 3.56
C ASN A 267 19.30 -13.59 3.88
N TYR A 268 19.78 -13.94 5.08
CA TYR A 268 19.76 -15.31 5.59
C TYR A 268 19.46 -15.38 7.08
N GLY A 269 19.21 -16.58 7.59
CA GLY A 269 19.16 -16.87 9.01
C GLY A 269 18.97 -18.36 9.30
N PHE A 270 18.58 -18.67 10.52
CA PHE A 270 18.57 -20.02 11.07
C PHE A 270 17.23 -20.33 11.76
N ILE A 271 16.82 -21.59 11.65
CA ILE A 271 15.68 -22.16 12.38
C ILE A 271 16.23 -23.04 13.49
N LEU A 272 15.76 -22.80 14.70
CA LEU A 272 16.13 -23.52 15.90
C LEU A 272 14.95 -24.35 16.40
N ARG A 273 15.24 -25.51 16.99
CA ARG A 273 14.25 -26.39 17.63
C ARG A 273 14.70 -26.74 19.03
N ASN A 274 13.77 -26.76 19.97
CA ASN A 274 14.04 -27.22 21.32
C ASN A 274 13.89 -28.74 21.40
N ALA A 275 14.95 -29.44 21.82
CA ALA A 275 14.99 -30.91 21.83
C ALA A 275 13.96 -31.54 22.79
N GLY A 276 13.58 -30.84 23.87
CA GLY A 276 12.66 -31.38 24.88
C GLY A 276 11.19 -31.04 24.67
N THR A 277 10.89 -29.89 24.06
CA THR A 277 9.52 -29.35 23.97
C THR A 277 8.95 -29.29 22.57
N ASP A 278 9.76 -29.58 21.54
CA ASP A 278 9.38 -29.47 20.13
C ASP A 278 8.89 -28.06 19.73
N GLN A 279 9.47 -27.05 20.37
CA GLN A 279 9.21 -25.63 20.08
C GLN A 279 10.25 -25.09 19.10
N PHE A 280 9.84 -24.14 18.27
CA PHE A 280 10.69 -23.55 17.23
C PHE A 280 10.94 -22.07 17.48
N LEU A 281 12.14 -21.63 17.11
CA LEU A 281 12.54 -20.22 17.04
C LEU A 281 13.20 -19.95 15.69
N ILE A 282 13.11 -18.71 15.24
CA ILE A 282 13.75 -18.25 14.02
C ILE A 282 14.57 -17.02 14.38
N THR A 283 15.82 -16.97 13.94
CA THR A 283 16.64 -15.76 14.08
C THR A 283 16.05 -14.64 13.23
N GLN A 284 16.19 -13.37 13.61
CA GLN A 284 15.90 -12.30 12.67
C GLN A 284 16.84 -12.39 11.45
N PRO A 285 16.35 -12.21 10.20
CA PRO A 285 17.21 -12.25 9.03
C PRO A 285 18.36 -11.24 9.08
N VAL A 286 19.50 -11.68 8.58
CA VAL A 286 20.72 -10.90 8.43
C VAL A 286 20.84 -10.43 6.99
N THR A 287 20.95 -9.12 6.77
CA THR A 287 21.20 -8.52 5.46
C THR A 287 22.67 -8.54 5.09
N GLY A 288 22.98 -8.61 3.79
CA GLY A 288 24.34 -8.46 3.26
C GLY A 288 24.82 -9.68 2.48
N LEU A 289 26.09 -10.03 2.65
CA LEU A 289 26.72 -11.16 1.94
C LEU A 289 26.08 -12.47 2.39
N MET A 290 25.71 -13.32 1.42
CA MET A 290 25.16 -14.66 1.63
C MET A 290 26.25 -15.68 2.01
N ASP A 291 26.97 -15.39 3.09
CA ASP A 291 28.03 -16.22 3.66
C ASP A 291 27.54 -17.18 4.75
N PHE A 292 26.30 -16.98 5.24
CA PHE A 292 25.70 -17.77 6.32
C PHE A 292 26.54 -17.79 7.61
N PHE A 293 27.29 -16.72 7.86
CA PHE A 293 28.16 -16.60 9.03
C PHE A 293 27.37 -16.52 10.35
N LEU A 294 27.46 -17.57 11.16
CA LEU A 294 26.70 -17.76 12.41
C LEU A 294 26.84 -16.58 13.38
N LEU A 295 28.06 -16.09 13.61
CA LEU A 295 28.30 -14.99 14.55
C LEU A 295 27.55 -13.71 14.15
N ARG A 296 27.30 -13.49 12.86
CA ARG A 296 26.53 -12.31 12.43
C ARG A 296 25.08 -12.41 12.92
N ALA A 297 24.49 -13.60 12.98
CA ALA A 297 23.10 -13.78 13.41
C ALA A 297 22.95 -14.03 14.92
N LEU A 298 23.94 -14.68 15.53
CA LEU A 298 23.86 -15.29 16.86
C LEU A 298 24.83 -14.69 17.89
N SER A 299 25.56 -13.62 17.55
CA SER A 299 26.46 -12.92 18.47
C SER A 299 26.00 -11.49 18.75
N PRO A 300 26.10 -11.01 20.01
CA PRO A 300 26.08 -9.58 20.33
C PRO A 300 27.23 -8.84 19.64
N GLN A 301 27.02 -7.58 19.23
CA GLN A 301 28.01 -6.77 18.48
C GLN A 301 29.45 -6.99 18.98
N ASP A 302 30.32 -7.47 18.07
CA ASP A 302 31.75 -7.72 18.27
C ASP A 302 32.15 -8.78 19.31
N ALA A 303 31.19 -9.57 19.84
CA ALA A 303 31.50 -10.72 20.69
C ALA A 303 31.94 -11.94 19.85
N ALA A 304 32.94 -12.66 20.36
CA ALA A 304 33.47 -13.86 19.70
C ALA A 304 32.60 -15.12 19.94
N ASP A 305 31.70 -15.09 20.92
CA ASP A 305 30.95 -16.25 21.37
C ASP A 305 29.55 -16.30 20.75
N LEU A 306 29.13 -17.50 20.35
CA LEU A 306 27.77 -17.78 19.89
C LEU A 306 26.81 -17.87 21.07
N VAL A 307 25.69 -17.16 21.00
CA VAL A 307 24.64 -17.18 22.03
C VAL A 307 23.40 -17.88 21.47
N LEU A 308 23.14 -19.10 21.94
CA LEU A 308 21.93 -19.87 21.66
C LEU A 308 21.03 -19.92 22.90
N PRO A 309 19.69 -19.90 22.74
CA PRO A 309 18.78 -20.12 23.85
C PRO A 309 18.93 -21.53 24.43
N ASP A 310 18.75 -21.66 25.75
CA ASP A 310 18.93 -22.93 26.46
C ASP A 310 18.05 -24.05 25.88
N GLY A 311 18.67 -25.19 25.54
CA GLY A 311 17.99 -26.37 25.01
C GLY A 311 17.56 -26.28 23.54
N PHE A 312 17.93 -25.21 22.83
CA PHE A 312 17.70 -25.07 21.40
C PHE A 312 18.92 -25.46 20.58
N GLU A 313 18.68 -26.17 19.48
CA GLU A 313 19.68 -26.52 18.46
C GLU A 313 19.26 -25.97 17.10
N ILE A 314 20.22 -25.68 16.23
CA ILE A 314 19.93 -25.24 14.86
C ILE A 314 19.56 -26.47 14.02
N ILE A 315 18.39 -26.42 13.39
CA ILE A 315 17.86 -27.54 12.58
C ILE A 315 17.78 -27.23 11.09
N ALA A 316 17.86 -25.97 10.69
CA ALA A 316 17.85 -25.57 9.29
C ALA A 316 18.44 -24.18 9.08
N VAL A 317 18.85 -23.93 7.84
CA VAL A 317 19.32 -22.63 7.35
C VAL A 317 18.30 -22.11 6.33
N TYR A 318 18.09 -20.80 6.28
CA TYR A 318 17.23 -20.20 5.24
C TYR A 318 17.89 -18.97 4.60
N GLY A 319 17.53 -18.69 3.36
CA GLY A 319 18.06 -17.56 2.62
C GLY A 319 17.16 -17.07 1.48
N CYS A 320 17.38 -15.83 1.07
CA CYS A 320 16.71 -15.18 -0.05
C CYS A 320 17.67 -14.18 -0.69
N GLU A 321 17.82 -14.25 -2.02
CA GLU A 321 18.66 -13.30 -2.76
C GLU A 321 18.06 -11.90 -2.83
N ALA A 322 18.87 -10.91 -3.22
CA ALA A 322 18.42 -9.54 -3.39
C ALA A 322 17.32 -9.43 -4.47
N GLU A 323 16.47 -8.42 -4.35
CA GLU A 323 15.43 -8.11 -5.33
C GLU A 323 15.98 -7.29 -6.52
N HIS A 324 17.04 -6.51 -6.28
CA HIS A 324 17.68 -5.68 -7.29
C HIS A 324 19.05 -6.25 -7.61
N HIS A 325 19.35 -6.41 -8.89
CA HIS A 325 20.64 -6.85 -9.37
C HIS A 325 21.23 -5.81 -10.32
N ALA A 326 22.55 -5.63 -10.25
CA ALA A 326 23.26 -4.92 -11.31
C ALA A 326 23.33 -5.79 -12.58
N ALA A 327 23.50 -5.17 -13.75
CA ALA A 327 23.51 -5.89 -15.02
C ALA A 327 24.67 -6.90 -15.14
N ASP A 328 25.76 -6.65 -14.43
CA ASP A 328 26.94 -7.51 -14.30
C ASP A 328 26.77 -8.64 -13.25
N GLN A 329 25.66 -8.66 -12.52
CA GLN A 329 25.35 -9.65 -11.47
C GLN A 329 24.26 -10.65 -11.90
N VAL A 330 23.79 -10.57 -13.15
CA VAL A 330 22.86 -11.53 -13.74
C VAL A 330 23.38 -12.00 -15.10
N PRO A 331 23.13 -13.27 -15.48
CA PRO A 331 23.44 -13.75 -16.82
C PRO A 331 22.63 -13.00 -17.88
N GLY A 332 23.16 -12.90 -19.10
CA GLY A 332 22.47 -12.25 -20.21
C GLY A 332 21.28 -13.07 -20.73
N VAL A 333 21.37 -14.40 -20.61
CA VAL A 333 20.33 -15.36 -21.04
C VAL A 333 19.61 -15.93 -19.81
N GLN A 334 18.28 -16.06 -19.89
CA GLN A 334 17.45 -16.58 -18.79
C GLN A 334 17.60 -15.79 -17.46
N SER A 335 17.93 -14.49 -17.54
CA SER A 335 18.11 -13.61 -16.37
C SER A 335 16.96 -13.67 -15.36
N LEU A 336 15.72 -13.74 -15.83
CA LEU A 336 14.54 -13.84 -14.98
C LEU A 336 14.50 -15.14 -14.17
N LEU A 337 14.87 -16.27 -14.78
CA LEU A 337 14.95 -17.57 -14.11
C LEU A 337 16.03 -17.52 -13.01
N PHE A 338 17.13 -16.82 -13.28
CA PHE A 338 18.24 -16.65 -12.36
C PHE A 338 17.86 -15.79 -11.16
N LYS A 339 17.21 -14.63 -11.39
CA LYS A 339 16.69 -13.74 -10.35
C LYS A 339 15.70 -14.44 -9.40
N ASN A 340 14.98 -15.46 -9.90
CA ASN A 340 13.99 -16.23 -9.15
C ASN A 340 14.54 -17.57 -8.61
N PHE A 341 15.86 -17.69 -8.46
CA PHE A 341 16.54 -18.80 -7.80
C PHE A 341 17.78 -18.31 -7.01
N ILE A 342 18.39 -19.17 -6.21
CA ILE A 342 19.56 -18.81 -5.40
C ILE A 342 20.84 -18.83 -6.25
N HIS A 343 21.73 -17.86 -6.05
CA HIS A 343 23.02 -17.81 -6.75
C HIS A 343 23.86 -19.06 -6.43
N PRO A 344 24.59 -19.66 -7.40
CA PRO A 344 25.37 -20.89 -7.17
C PRO A 344 26.33 -20.81 -5.97
N GLN A 345 27.08 -19.72 -5.85
CA GLN A 345 27.98 -19.50 -4.71
C GLN A 345 27.25 -19.40 -3.37
N SER A 346 26.11 -18.70 -3.32
CA SER A 346 25.30 -18.58 -2.10
C SER A 346 24.74 -19.94 -1.68
N LEU A 347 24.30 -20.76 -2.65
CA LEU A 347 23.83 -22.12 -2.37
C LEU A 347 24.95 -22.98 -1.78
N LYS A 348 26.16 -22.94 -2.34
CA LYS A 348 27.31 -23.66 -1.78
C LYS A 348 27.59 -23.21 -0.36
N ASN A 349 27.66 -21.91 -0.09
CA ASN A 349 27.90 -21.38 1.25
C ASN A 349 26.83 -21.88 2.25
N ALA A 350 25.55 -21.91 1.82
CA ALA A 350 24.46 -22.43 2.64
C ALA A 350 24.64 -23.93 2.95
N VAL A 351 25.02 -24.72 1.94
CA VAL A 351 25.24 -26.16 2.05
C VAL A 351 26.45 -26.47 2.94
N ASP A 352 27.56 -25.75 2.79
CA ASP A 352 28.75 -25.89 3.62
C ASP A 352 28.40 -25.70 5.10
N ILE A 353 27.71 -24.60 5.44
CA ILE A 353 27.27 -24.32 6.82
C ILE A 353 26.24 -25.36 7.30
N ALA A 354 25.30 -25.78 6.44
CA ALA A 354 24.32 -26.82 6.79
C ALA A 354 24.96 -28.19 7.03
N LEU A 355 26.09 -28.49 6.40
CA LEU A 355 26.89 -29.70 6.64
C LEU A 355 27.71 -29.59 7.93
N GLU A 356 28.28 -28.42 8.21
CA GLU A 356 29.01 -28.16 9.46
C GLU A 356 28.11 -28.27 10.69
N LEU A 357 26.87 -27.79 10.59
CA LEU A 357 25.88 -27.84 11.66
C LEU A 357 25.19 -29.21 11.80
N GLY A 358 25.16 -30.01 10.74
CA GLY A 358 24.56 -31.34 10.76
C GLY A 358 25.35 -32.34 11.60
N PHE A 359 24.67 -33.14 12.43
CA PHE A 359 25.32 -34.26 13.11
C PHE A 359 25.82 -35.27 12.06
N ARG A 360 27.13 -35.58 12.08
CA ARG A 360 27.87 -36.36 11.05
C ARG A 360 27.41 -37.81 10.84
N THR A 361 26.31 -38.24 11.45
CA THR A 361 25.85 -39.64 11.41
C THR A 361 24.99 -39.97 10.19
N ASP A 362 24.30 -39.00 9.58
CA ASP A 362 23.18 -39.29 8.66
C ASP A 362 23.48 -39.07 7.17
N HIS A 363 24.73 -38.77 6.79
CA HIS A 363 25.16 -38.54 5.39
C HIS A 363 24.28 -37.52 4.64
N ARG A 364 23.63 -36.60 5.36
CA ARG A 364 22.72 -35.57 4.86
C ARG A 364 23.02 -34.26 5.58
N SER A 365 22.92 -33.13 4.86
CA SER A 365 22.99 -31.81 5.49
C SER A 365 21.70 -31.49 6.24
N LEU A 366 21.75 -30.47 7.10
CA LEU A 366 20.52 -29.80 7.50
C LEU A 366 19.80 -29.21 6.27
N PRO A 367 18.46 -29.04 6.31
CA PRO A 367 17.73 -28.40 5.23
C PRO A 367 18.14 -26.94 5.00
N VAL A 368 18.25 -26.57 3.73
CA VAL A 368 18.40 -25.19 3.26
C VAL A 368 17.07 -24.75 2.64
N TYR A 369 16.40 -23.81 3.29
CA TYR A 369 15.17 -23.20 2.80
C TYR A 369 15.49 -21.99 1.92
N ILE A 370 15.05 -22.02 0.67
CA ILE A 370 15.31 -20.99 -0.33
C ILE A 370 14.00 -20.28 -0.63
N ALA A 371 13.87 -19.04 -0.16
CA ALA A 371 12.74 -18.18 -0.52
C ALA A 371 13.07 -17.44 -1.82
N THR A 372 12.20 -17.53 -2.81
CA THR A 372 12.38 -16.87 -4.11
C THR A 372 11.57 -15.57 -4.18
N ARG A 373 12.04 -14.58 -4.96
CA ARG A 373 11.39 -13.26 -5.04
C ARG A 373 10.05 -13.27 -5.79
N ASP A 374 9.80 -14.30 -6.59
CA ASP A 374 8.49 -14.58 -7.20
C ASP A 374 7.51 -15.31 -6.25
N GLY A 375 7.90 -15.57 -4.99
CA GLY A 375 7.02 -16.02 -3.91
C GLY A 375 7.02 -17.52 -3.61
N ALA A 376 7.81 -18.32 -4.33
CA ALA A 376 7.97 -19.74 -4.00
C ALA A 376 8.85 -19.94 -2.77
N LEU A 377 8.68 -21.11 -2.13
CA LEU A 377 9.56 -21.59 -1.08
C LEU A 377 10.07 -22.97 -1.50
N LEU A 378 11.38 -23.09 -1.61
CA LEU A 378 12.06 -24.34 -1.95
C LEU A 378 12.80 -24.87 -0.72
N LYS A 379 12.99 -26.18 -0.69
CA LYS A 379 13.80 -26.90 0.29
C LYS A 379 14.86 -27.68 -0.45
N TYR A 380 16.12 -27.45 -0.10
CA TYR A 380 17.25 -28.22 -0.59
C TYR A 380 17.89 -28.99 0.56
N VAL A 381 18.18 -30.28 0.36
CA VAL A 381 18.96 -31.09 1.28
C VAL A 381 20.10 -31.72 0.51
N SER A 382 21.34 -31.46 0.95
CA SER A 382 22.53 -32.11 0.38
C SER A 382 22.57 -33.56 0.83
N VAL A 383 22.89 -34.45 -0.11
CA VAL A 383 23.07 -35.90 0.13
C VAL A 383 24.51 -36.33 -0.11
N LEU A 384 25.43 -35.36 -0.24
CA LEU A 384 26.87 -35.58 -0.43
C LEU A 384 27.19 -36.49 -1.63
N SER A 385 26.42 -36.35 -2.71
CA SER A 385 26.62 -37.18 -3.91
C SER A 385 27.92 -36.79 -4.63
N ALA A 386 28.49 -37.72 -5.40
CA ALA A 386 29.67 -37.43 -6.22
C ALA A 386 29.39 -36.33 -7.27
N ASP A 387 28.15 -36.23 -7.73
CA ASP A 387 27.73 -35.18 -8.67
C ASP A 387 27.59 -33.82 -7.98
N GLU A 388 27.17 -33.78 -6.71
CA GLU A 388 27.16 -32.56 -5.89
C GLU A 388 28.57 -32.03 -5.62
N GLN A 389 29.54 -32.92 -5.39
CA GLN A 389 30.95 -32.52 -5.24
C GLN A 389 31.50 -31.88 -6.52
N LYS A 390 31.11 -32.38 -7.71
CA LYS A 390 31.47 -31.76 -8.99
C LYS A 390 30.75 -30.44 -9.19
N LEU A 391 29.47 -30.34 -8.81
CA LEU A 391 28.66 -29.13 -8.91
C LEU A 391 29.30 -27.94 -8.17
N PHE A 392 29.89 -28.22 -7.00
CA PHE A 392 30.53 -27.22 -6.14
C PHE A 392 32.06 -27.19 -6.27
N ALA A 393 32.62 -27.78 -7.34
CA ALA A 393 34.05 -27.78 -7.58
C ALA A 393 34.58 -26.35 -7.77
N LEU A 394 35.69 -26.06 -7.08
CA LEU A 394 36.44 -24.83 -7.24
C LEU A 394 37.49 -25.02 -8.33
N LEU A 395 37.67 -23.99 -9.15
CA LEU A 395 38.74 -23.95 -10.12
C LEU A 395 40.10 -23.88 -9.39
N PRO A 396 41.17 -24.38 -10.02
CA PRO A 396 42.52 -24.15 -9.53
C PRO A 396 42.82 -22.65 -9.30
N PRO A 397 43.67 -22.27 -8.34
CA PRO A 397 43.97 -20.85 -8.05
C PRO A 397 44.54 -20.08 -9.24
N ASP A 398 45.26 -20.76 -10.13
CA ASP A 398 45.79 -20.25 -11.40
C ASP A 398 44.71 -19.96 -12.45
N GLU A 399 43.51 -20.54 -12.31
CA GLU A 399 42.34 -20.29 -13.14
C GLU A 399 41.28 -19.40 -12.45
N GLY A 400 41.63 -18.80 -11.31
CA GLY A 400 40.81 -17.81 -10.59
C GLY A 400 40.27 -18.27 -9.24
N GLY A 401 40.32 -19.57 -8.91
CA GLY A 401 39.88 -20.09 -7.61
C GLY A 401 38.36 -20.03 -7.35
N GLU A 402 37.58 -19.51 -8.29
CA GLU A 402 36.13 -19.37 -8.19
C GLU A 402 35.42 -20.71 -8.50
N MET A 403 34.14 -20.82 -8.15
CA MET A 403 33.32 -21.96 -8.51
C MET A 403 33.11 -22.02 -10.02
N GLU A 404 33.47 -23.14 -10.64
CA GLU A 404 33.37 -23.33 -12.10
C GLU A 404 31.93 -23.09 -12.61
N LEU A 405 30.95 -23.66 -11.93
CA LEU A 405 29.54 -23.51 -12.27
C LEU A 405 29.08 -22.05 -12.19
N ALA A 406 29.47 -21.32 -11.15
CA ALA A 406 29.10 -19.91 -11.01
C ALA A 406 29.65 -19.08 -12.17
N ARG A 407 30.93 -19.28 -12.51
CA ARG A 407 31.57 -18.63 -13.66
C ARG A 407 30.86 -18.95 -14.97
N ASN A 408 30.55 -20.23 -15.21
CA ASN A 408 29.94 -20.69 -16.46
C ASN A 408 28.50 -20.18 -16.62
N VAL A 409 27.71 -20.12 -15.54
CA VAL A 409 26.36 -19.54 -15.56
C VAL A 409 26.43 -18.05 -15.85
N MET A 410 27.30 -17.31 -15.14
CA MET A 410 27.46 -15.87 -15.34
C MET A 410 28.00 -15.49 -16.72
N ALA A 411 28.78 -16.37 -17.35
CA ALA A 411 29.31 -16.21 -18.70
C ALA A 411 28.34 -16.67 -19.81
N ASP A 412 27.10 -17.04 -19.47
CA ASP A 412 26.10 -17.62 -20.40
C ASP A 412 26.58 -18.90 -21.12
N VAL A 413 27.58 -19.59 -20.57
CA VAL A 413 28.07 -20.89 -21.08
C VAL A 413 27.16 -22.01 -20.61
N GLU A 414 26.77 -21.98 -19.33
CA GLU A 414 25.81 -22.92 -18.74
C GLU A 414 24.45 -22.19 -18.55
N PRO A 415 23.38 -22.63 -19.23
CA PRO A 415 22.06 -22.02 -19.03
C PRO A 415 21.58 -22.14 -17.58
N THR A 416 20.87 -21.13 -17.10
CA THR A 416 20.30 -21.14 -15.74
C THR A 416 19.35 -22.33 -15.52
N LEU A 417 18.60 -22.73 -16.55
CA LEU A 417 17.76 -23.92 -16.50
C LEU A 417 18.57 -25.19 -16.21
N SER A 418 19.71 -25.36 -16.89
CA SER A 418 20.60 -26.49 -16.66
C SER A 418 21.16 -26.48 -15.24
N TYR A 419 21.56 -25.31 -14.72
CA TYR A 419 21.99 -25.16 -13.33
C TYR A 419 20.93 -25.69 -12.34
N ILE A 420 19.66 -25.28 -12.49
CA ILE A 420 18.57 -25.76 -11.63
C ILE A 420 18.39 -27.28 -11.74
N GLN A 421 18.43 -27.83 -12.95
CA GLN A 421 18.29 -29.27 -13.19
C GLN A 421 19.46 -30.07 -12.61
N LEU A 422 20.69 -29.55 -12.68
CA LEU A 422 21.88 -30.13 -12.07
C LEU A 422 21.77 -30.15 -10.54
N VAL A 423 21.35 -29.05 -9.91
CA VAL A 423 21.08 -29.00 -8.46
C VAL A 423 20.01 -30.02 -8.06
N ALA A 424 18.92 -30.12 -8.82
CA ALA A 424 17.83 -31.05 -8.54
C ALA A 424 18.24 -32.53 -8.69
N ASN A 425 19.22 -32.81 -9.55
CA ASN A 425 19.78 -34.16 -9.74
C ASN A 425 20.85 -34.51 -8.71
N ALA A 426 21.70 -33.54 -8.34
CA ALA A 426 22.80 -33.73 -7.41
C ALA A 426 22.35 -33.87 -5.95
N GLY A 427 21.26 -33.19 -5.57
CA GLY A 427 20.71 -33.18 -4.21
C GLY A 427 19.18 -33.29 -4.14
N GLU A 428 18.61 -33.01 -2.98
CA GLU A 428 17.16 -33.08 -2.75
C GLU A 428 16.46 -31.71 -2.82
N LEU A 429 16.18 -31.23 -4.04
CA LEU A 429 15.41 -29.99 -4.26
C LEU A 429 13.90 -30.25 -4.33
N SER A 430 13.11 -29.61 -3.48
CA SER A 430 11.65 -29.72 -3.45
C SER A 430 10.96 -28.36 -3.35
N VAL A 431 9.79 -28.21 -3.99
CA VAL A 431 8.92 -27.04 -3.88
C VAL A 431 7.94 -27.25 -2.73
N LEU A 432 7.95 -26.35 -1.74
CA LEU A 432 7.02 -26.33 -0.61
C LEU A 432 5.88 -25.34 -0.82
N ARG A 433 6.16 -24.20 -1.46
CA ARG A 433 5.14 -23.21 -1.88
C ARG A 433 5.36 -22.85 -3.34
N THR A 434 4.26 -22.76 -4.09
CA THR A 434 4.30 -22.53 -5.54
C THR A 434 4.36 -21.05 -5.91
N SER A 435 4.89 -20.78 -7.08
CA SER A 435 4.80 -19.49 -7.80
C SER A 435 4.41 -19.74 -9.26
N ALA A 436 4.35 -18.67 -10.07
CA ALA A 436 4.17 -18.82 -11.52
C ALA A 436 5.30 -19.65 -12.15
N GLN A 437 6.56 -19.44 -11.72
CA GLN A 437 7.71 -20.22 -12.19
C GLN A 437 7.71 -21.64 -11.61
N TRP A 438 7.54 -21.75 -10.29
CA TRP A 438 7.54 -23.00 -9.52
C TRP A 438 6.13 -23.54 -9.32
N SER A 439 5.50 -23.97 -10.42
CA SER A 439 4.06 -24.25 -10.46
C SER A 439 3.59 -25.58 -9.85
N THR A 440 4.48 -26.43 -9.30
CA THR A 440 4.13 -27.77 -8.79
C THR A 440 4.81 -28.03 -7.45
N ILE A 441 4.02 -28.40 -6.44
CA ILE A 441 4.51 -28.81 -5.11
C ILE A 441 5.19 -30.19 -5.22
N GLY A 442 6.26 -30.39 -4.47
CA GLY A 442 6.96 -31.67 -4.35
C GLY A 442 8.35 -31.68 -4.98
N ARG A 443 8.85 -32.88 -5.28
CA ARG A 443 10.24 -33.09 -5.73
C ARG A 443 10.48 -32.48 -7.11
N VAL A 444 11.53 -31.67 -7.22
CA VAL A 444 12.07 -31.19 -8.50
C VAL A 444 12.99 -32.28 -9.06
N ASN A 445 12.85 -32.58 -10.35
CA ASN A 445 13.67 -33.57 -11.03
C ASN A 445 14.46 -32.93 -12.18
N SER A 446 15.34 -33.70 -12.81
CA SER A 446 16.18 -33.27 -13.93
C SER A 446 15.42 -32.84 -15.18
N HIS A 447 14.12 -33.15 -15.28
CA HIS A 447 13.25 -32.79 -16.41
C HIS A 447 12.31 -31.63 -16.05
N TRP A 448 12.59 -30.92 -14.96
CA TRP A 448 11.78 -29.78 -14.55
C TRP A 448 11.81 -28.67 -15.60
N VAL A 449 10.65 -28.05 -15.83
CA VAL A 449 10.45 -26.96 -16.78
C VAL A 449 9.74 -25.81 -16.05
N PRO A 450 10.22 -24.56 -16.17
CA PRO A 450 9.59 -23.41 -15.54
C PRO A 450 8.22 -23.12 -16.15
N TYR A 451 7.30 -22.54 -15.38
CA TYR A 451 5.98 -22.07 -15.85
C TYR A 451 5.04 -23.14 -16.44
N LYS A 452 5.29 -24.43 -16.18
CA LYS A 452 4.53 -25.56 -16.77
C LYS A 452 3.00 -25.43 -16.64
N HIS A 453 2.52 -24.92 -15.51
CA HIS A 453 1.08 -24.73 -15.24
C HIS A 453 0.70 -23.24 -15.04
N ALA A 454 1.51 -22.31 -15.54
CA ALA A 454 1.19 -20.89 -15.48
C ALA A 454 0.05 -20.56 -16.47
N GLY A 455 -1.04 -19.96 -15.97
CA GLY A 455 -2.17 -19.52 -16.79
C GLY A 455 -1.92 -18.16 -17.44
N ALA A 456 -2.54 -17.90 -18.60
CA ALA A 456 -2.47 -16.61 -19.27
C ALA A 456 -3.00 -15.47 -18.38
N LEU A 457 -2.46 -14.27 -18.56
CA LEU A 457 -2.92 -13.08 -17.85
C LEU A 457 -4.39 -12.78 -18.19
N SER A 458 -5.19 -12.50 -17.16
CA SER A 458 -6.53 -11.97 -17.37
C SER A 458 -6.45 -10.54 -17.88
N LEU A 459 -7.35 -10.17 -18.80
CA LEU A 459 -7.35 -8.87 -19.48
C LEU A 459 -8.58 -8.04 -19.10
N SER A 460 -8.45 -6.72 -19.21
CA SER A 460 -9.57 -5.79 -19.14
C SER A 460 -10.38 -5.79 -20.45
N PRO A 461 -11.56 -5.15 -20.45
CA PRO A 461 -12.23 -4.69 -21.67
C PRO A 461 -11.36 -3.73 -22.49
N ASP A 462 -11.82 -3.40 -23.70
CA ASP A 462 -11.19 -2.40 -24.56
C ASP A 462 -11.62 -0.96 -24.19
N PHE A 463 -10.69 -0.02 -24.35
CA PHE A 463 -10.82 1.40 -24.06
C PHE A 463 -10.30 2.29 -25.19
N LEU A 464 -10.72 3.55 -25.20
CA LEU A 464 -10.29 4.56 -26.18
C LEU A 464 -8.88 5.10 -25.94
N ASP A 465 -8.43 5.12 -24.68
CA ASP A 465 -7.13 5.65 -24.29
C ASP A 465 -6.49 4.81 -23.17
N ALA A 466 -5.17 4.93 -23.03
CA ALA A 466 -4.40 4.20 -22.02
C ALA A 466 -4.73 4.63 -20.59
N ASP A 467 -5.17 5.89 -20.38
CA ASP A 467 -5.51 6.40 -19.05
C ASP A 467 -6.78 5.68 -18.53
N GLN A 468 -7.77 5.38 -19.36
CA GLN A 468 -8.95 4.60 -18.96
C GLN A 468 -8.60 3.15 -18.61
N ALA A 469 -7.74 2.53 -19.42
CA ALA A 469 -7.26 1.17 -19.14
C ALA A 469 -6.53 1.13 -17.79
N ALA A 470 -5.69 2.13 -17.49
CA ALA A 470 -5.02 2.26 -16.21
C ALA A 470 -5.99 2.57 -15.05
N ARG A 471 -7.03 3.39 -15.27
CA ARG A 471 -8.09 3.66 -14.28
C ARG A 471 -8.86 2.40 -13.90
N TYR A 472 -9.24 1.58 -14.89
CA TYR A 472 -9.92 0.31 -14.66
C TYR A 472 -9.07 -0.68 -13.84
N ALA A 473 -7.75 -0.68 -14.06
CA ALA A 473 -6.82 -1.44 -13.24
C ALA A 473 -6.69 -0.85 -11.82
N HIS A 474 -6.57 0.48 -11.72
CA HIS A 474 -6.50 1.22 -10.45
C HIS A 474 -7.71 0.95 -9.55
N GLU A 475 -8.94 0.92 -10.08
CA GLU A 475 -10.15 0.59 -9.31
C GLU A 475 -10.12 -0.83 -8.71
N ARG A 476 -9.43 -1.78 -9.35
CA ARG A 476 -9.25 -3.15 -8.84
C ARG A 476 -8.14 -3.28 -7.83
N ILE A 477 -7.15 -2.38 -7.90
CA ILE A 477 -6.11 -2.23 -6.88
C ILE A 477 -6.68 -1.50 -5.67
N ALA A 478 -7.59 -0.53 -5.87
CA ALA A 478 -8.17 0.27 -4.82
C ALA A 478 -8.66 -0.62 -3.67
N ARG A 479 -8.26 -0.29 -2.44
CA ARG A 479 -8.49 -1.04 -1.18
C ARG A 479 -7.59 -2.25 -0.95
N ARG A 480 -6.64 -2.58 -1.83
CA ARG A 480 -5.63 -3.63 -1.62
C ARG A 480 -4.29 -3.03 -1.23
N VAL A 481 -3.82 -3.34 -0.03
CA VAL A 481 -2.54 -2.85 0.52
C VAL A 481 -1.61 -3.98 0.98
N ASN A 482 -2.01 -5.23 0.76
CA ASN A 482 -1.31 -6.43 1.23
C ASN A 482 -0.11 -6.83 0.37
N ALA A 483 0.01 -6.28 -0.84
CA ALA A 483 1.06 -6.58 -1.81
C ALA A 483 1.29 -5.40 -2.73
N VAL A 484 2.41 -5.42 -3.46
CA VAL A 484 2.57 -4.60 -4.65
C VAL A 484 1.72 -5.20 -5.74
N TYR A 485 0.84 -4.41 -6.35
CA TYR A 485 0.08 -4.81 -7.52
C TYR A 485 0.65 -4.11 -8.75
N GLY A 486 0.71 -4.80 -9.88
CA GLY A 486 1.05 -4.16 -11.13
C GLY A 486 0.57 -4.93 -12.34
N GLY A 487 0.79 -4.33 -13.49
CA GLY A 487 0.42 -4.88 -14.78
C GLY A 487 0.82 -4.00 -15.94
N LEU A 488 0.34 -4.40 -17.11
CA LEU A 488 0.75 -3.90 -18.41
C LEU A 488 -0.44 -3.24 -19.11
N VAL A 489 -0.20 -2.19 -19.89
CA VAL A 489 -1.18 -1.57 -20.77
C VAL A 489 -0.70 -1.72 -22.21
N TYR A 490 -1.56 -2.30 -23.04
CA TYR A 490 -1.32 -2.56 -24.45
C TYR A 490 -2.18 -1.67 -25.34
N ARG A 491 -1.64 -1.39 -26.53
CA ARG A 491 -2.35 -0.77 -27.65
C ARG A 491 -2.45 -1.77 -28.79
N ARG A 492 -3.68 -2.01 -29.22
CA ARG A 492 -3.99 -2.86 -30.38
C ARG A 492 -3.72 -2.11 -31.69
N PRO A 493 -3.55 -2.82 -32.82
CA PRO A 493 -3.34 -2.18 -34.12
C PRO A 493 -4.50 -1.29 -34.59
N ASP A 494 -5.72 -1.55 -34.11
CA ASP A 494 -6.90 -0.75 -34.39
C ASP A 494 -6.98 0.56 -33.57
N GLY A 495 -5.99 0.80 -32.69
CA GLY A 495 -5.89 2.00 -31.86
C GLY A 495 -6.58 1.88 -30.50
N ARG A 496 -7.16 0.73 -30.14
CA ARG A 496 -7.75 0.50 -28.81
C ARG A 496 -6.71 0.15 -27.77
N PHE A 497 -7.06 0.38 -26.51
CA PHE A 497 -6.21 0.09 -25.36
C PHE A 497 -6.88 -0.90 -24.43
N PHE A 498 -6.09 -1.79 -23.84
CA PHE A 498 -6.53 -2.66 -22.75
C PHE A 498 -5.39 -2.86 -21.76
N ALA A 499 -5.73 -3.20 -20.53
CA ALA A 499 -4.78 -3.50 -19.47
C ALA A 499 -4.86 -4.98 -19.09
N THR A 500 -3.75 -5.57 -18.65
CA THR A 500 -3.81 -6.81 -17.87
C THR A 500 -4.51 -6.51 -16.55
N LEU A 501 -5.17 -7.49 -15.93
CA LEU A 501 -5.68 -7.32 -14.57
C LEU A 501 -4.51 -7.27 -13.56
N PRO A 502 -4.67 -6.57 -12.41
CA PRO A 502 -3.57 -6.40 -11.46
C PRO A 502 -3.09 -7.74 -10.89
N VAL A 503 -1.81 -8.01 -11.03
CA VAL A 503 -1.14 -9.19 -10.45
C VAL A 503 -0.45 -8.78 -9.16
N ALA A 504 -0.66 -9.57 -8.09
CA ALA A 504 0.04 -9.38 -6.83
C ALA A 504 1.48 -9.88 -6.94
N MET A 505 2.43 -9.02 -6.62
CA MET A 505 3.84 -9.34 -6.50
C MET A 505 4.17 -9.64 -5.04
N PHE A 506 5.05 -10.63 -4.82
CA PHE A 506 5.49 -11.01 -3.48
C PHE A 506 6.64 -10.14 -2.94
N SER A 507 7.22 -9.33 -3.80
CA SER A 507 8.38 -8.50 -3.54
C SER A 507 7.97 -7.03 -3.30
N GLU A 508 8.91 -6.16 -2.93
CA GLU A 508 8.61 -4.75 -2.64
C GLU A 508 8.55 -3.87 -3.89
N ARG A 509 8.95 -4.42 -5.04
CA ARG A 509 8.96 -3.78 -6.35
C ARG A 509 8.09 -4.55 -7.35
N PHE A 510 7.58 -3.82 -8.33
CA PHE A 510 6.96 -4.42 -9.51
C PHE A 510 8.03 -4.58 -10.60
N ASP A 511 8.44 -5.82 -10.89
CA ASP A 511 9.29 -6.12 -12.04
C ASP A 511 8.42 -6.58 -13.22
N PRO A 512 8.28 -5.76 -14.29
CA PRO A 512 7.45 -6.12 -15.44
C PRO A 512 7.93 -7.37 -16.18
N GLU A 513 9.22 -7.74 -16.09
CA GLU A 513 9.76 -8.94 -16.73
C GLU A 513 9.05 -10.21 -16.26
N ASN A 514 8.60 -10.25 -14.99
CA ASN A 514 7.83 -11.36 -14.43
C ASN A 514 6.49 -11.58 -15.15
N LEU A 515 5.95 -10.56 -15.83
CA LEU A 515 4.70 -10.67 -16.58
C LEU A 515 4.91 -10.87 -18.08
N LEU A 516 6.10 -10.56 -18.61
CA LEU A 516 6.43 -10.63 -20.04
C LEU A 516 6.88 -12.02 -20.49
N VAL A 517 6.67 -13.07 -19.67
CA VAL A 517 7.06 -14.44 -20.02
C VAL A 517 6.05 -15.07 -21.01
N PRO A 518 6.52 -15.84 -22.01
CA PRO A 518 5.65 -16.34 -23.09
C PRO A 518 4.37 -17.09 -22.65
N PRO A 519 4.40 -17.97 -21.62
CA PRO A 519 3.18 -18.65 -21.16
C PRO A 519 2.11 -17.67 -20.67
N LEU A 520 2.52 -16.59 -19.98
CA LEU A 520 1.61 -15.60 -19.40
C LEU A 520 1.00 -14.67 -20.46
N ILE A 521 1.78 -14.31 -21.50
CA ILE A 521 1.32 -13.41 -22.58
C ILE A 521 0.75 -14.16 -23.78
N SER A 522 0.61 -15.49 -23.73
CA SER A 522 0.12 -16.31 -24.84
C SER A 522 -1.27 -15.91 -25.36
N GLY A 523 -2.10 -15.29 -24.53
CA GLY A 523 -3.42 -14.76 -24.90
C GLY A 523 -3.39 -13.36 -25.55
N ILE A 524 -2.23 -12.72 -25.63
CA ILE A 524 -2.04 -11.37 -26.20
C ILE A 524 -1.51 -11.51 -27.63
N ALA A 525 -2.19 -10.91 -28.60
CA ALA A 525 -1.78 -10.97 -29.98
C ALA A 525 -0.42 -10.28 -30.18
N ALA A 526 0.44 -10.86 -31.03
CA ALA A 526 1.82 -10.41 -31.24
C ALA A 526 1.94 -8.99 -31.86
N ASP A 527 0.86 -8.48 -32.43
CA ASP A 527 0.74 -7.15 -33.03
C ASP A 527 0.33 -6.05 -32.03
N CYS A 528 -0.01 -6.43 -30.79
CA CYS A 528 -0.29 -5.48 -29.71
C CYS A 528 1.00 -4.85 -29.18
N ALA A 529 1.06 -3.52 -29.18
CA ALA A 529 2.20 -2.77 -28.67
C ALA A 529 2.05 -2.50 -27.17
N LEU A 530 3.05 -2.83 -26.36
CA LEU A 530 3.13 -2.40 -24.97
C LEU A 530 3.35 -0.89 -24.91
N VAL A 531 2.48 -0.15 -24.23
CA VAL A 531 2.51 1.34 -24.21
C VAL A 531 2.69 1.94 -22.83
N ALA A 532 2.35 1.21 -21.76
CA ALA A 532 2.55 1.67 -20.39
C ALA A 532 2.63 0.52 -19.39
N PHE A 533 3.17 0.84 -18.21
CA PHE A 533 3.13 0.01 -17.02
C PHE A 533 2.26 0.69 -15.96
N TYR A 534 1.58 -0.08 -15.13
CA TYR A 534 0.95 0.45 -13.92
C TYR A 534 1.40 -0.35 -12.71
N GLN A 535 1.56 0.33 -11.57
CA GLN A 535 1.93 -0.29 -10.31
C GLN A 535 1.35 0.45 -9.10
N SER A 536 1.17 -0.26 -7.99
CA SER A 536 0.94 0.31 -6.67
C SER A 536 2.21 0.24 -5.84
N PRO A 537 2.66 1.32 -5.19
CA PRO A 537 3.83 1.25 -4.33
C PRO A 537 3.54 0.43 -3.07
N ARG A 538 4.54 -0.29 -2.57
CA ARG A 538 4.54 -0.73 -1.17
C ARG A 538 5.05 0.42 -0.32
N VAL A 539 4.14 1.05 0.39
CA VAL A 539 4.47 2.22 1.19
C VAL A 539 4.98 1.75 2.55
N TYR A 540 6.25 2.01 2.80
CA TYR A 540 6.78 1.99 4.16
C TYR A 540 6.95 3.43 4.60
N PRO A 541 6.20 3.89 5.60
CA PRO A 541 6.45 5.20 6.13
C PRO A 541 7.88 5.28 6.63
N LEU A 542 8.54 6.40 6.32
CA LEU A 542 9.89 6.63 6.78
C LEU A 542 9.91 6.90 8.30
N GLN A 543 8.73 7.06 8.92
CA GLN A 543 8.54 7.36 10.35
C GLN A 543 9.31 8.61 10.80
N LEU A 544 9.67 9.48 9.86
CA LEU A 544 10.43 10.67 10.16
C LEU A 544 9.53 11.67 10.85
N TRP A 545 10.07 12.30 11.89
CA TRP A 545 9.40 13.39 12.57
C TRP A 545 9.28 14.62 11.65
N ARG A 546 8.08 14.87 11.11
CA ARG A 546 7.71 15.95 10.16
C ARG A 546 6.19 16.25 10.19
N PRO A 547 5.69 17.31 9.54
CA PRO A 547 4.25 17.60 9.47
C PRO A 547 3.42 16.45 8.86
N GLU A 548 2.18 16.28 9.34
CA GLU A 548 1.28 15.20 8.89
C GLU A 548 1.06 15.22 7.37
N VAL A 549 0.89 16.40 6.78
CA VAL A 549 0.71 16.55 5.32
C VAL A 549 1.92 16.06 4.54
N GLU A 550 3.14 16.30 5.02
CA GLU A 550 4.36 15.81 4.36
C GLU A 550 4.52 14.30 4.52
N GLU A 551 4.15 13.76 5.69
CA GLU A 551 4.12 12.31 5.91
C GLU A 551 3.10 11.65 4.95
N GLN A 552 1.89 12.18 4.85
CA GLN A 552 0.88 11.70 3.90
C GLN A 552 1.36 11.82 2.45
N LEU A 553 2.03 12.91 2.08
CA LEU A 553 2.60 13.07 0.73
C LEU A 553 3.69 12.05 0.45
N SER A 554 4.60 11.82 1.39
CA SER A 554 5.67 10.83 1.23
C SER A 554 5.15 9.41 1.01
N ARG A 555 3.98 9.09 1.58
CA ARG A 555 3.29 7.81 1.44
C ARG A 555 2.61 7.66 0.07
N ASN A 556 2.23 8.77 -0.56
CA ASN A 556 1.40 8.76 -1.77
C ASN A 556 2.09 9.35 -3.00
N MET A 557 3.38 9.68 -2.89
CA MET A 557 4.22 10.08 -4.03
C MET A 557 4.98 8.89 -4.62
N ILE A 558 5.48 9.08 -5.84
CA ILE A 558 6.36 8.11 -6.50
C ILE A 558 7.69 8.09 -5.74
N PRO A 559 8.13 6.98 -5.12
CA PRO A 559 9.40 6.95 -4.40
C PRO A 559 10.60 7.10 -5.35
N PRO A 560 11.73 7.70 -4.92
CA PRO A 560 12.92 7.89 -5.76
C PRO A 560 13.40 6.64 -6.51
N HIS A 561 13.53 5.52 -5.79
CA HIS A 561 14.01 4.28 -6.39
C HIS A 561 13.04 3.71 -7.44
N VAL A 562 11.73 3.91 -7.28
CA VAL A 562 10.73 3.47 -8.25
C VAL A 562 10.73 4.36 -9.49
N LEU A 563 10.90 5.68 -9.31
CA LEU A 563 11.08 6.61 -10.44
C LEU A 563 12.35 6.29 -11.22
N PHE A 564 13.46 5.98 -10.54
CA PHE A 564 14.71 5.57 -11.18
C PHE A 564 14.53 4.36 -12.09
N GLU A 565 13.77 3.36 -11.62
CA GLU A 565 13.47 2.17 -12.42
C GLU A 565 12.62 2.48 -13.64
N ALA A 566 11.59 3.33 -13.49
CA ALA A 566 10.80 3.80 -14.63
C ALA A 566 11.70 4.47 -15.69
N LEU A 567 12.68 5.29 -15.27
CA LEU A 567 13.66 5.94 -16.15
C LEU A 567 14.73 4.99 -16.74
N LYS A 568 14.80 3.74 -16.27
CA LYS A 568 15.70 2.69 -16.76
C LYS A 568 15.05 1.72 -17.74
N MET A 569 13.72 1.65 -17.77
CA MET A 569 13.00 0.69 -18.60
C MET A 569 13.35 0.85 -20.10
N PRO A 570 13.34 -0.24 -20.88
CA PRO A 570 13.85 -0.25 -22.25
C PRO A 570 13.11 0.72 -23.19
N GLN A 571 13.84 1.17 -24.22
CA GLN A 571 13.35 2.12 -25.22
C GLN A 571 12.04 1.62 -25.88
N GLY A 572 10.94 2.34 -25.65
CA GLY A 572 9.65 2.08 -26.30
C GLY A 572 8.42 2.39 -25.43
N VAL A 573 8.52 2.19 -24.11
CA VAL A 573 7.45 2.49 -23.15
C VAL A 573 7.79 3.75 -22.37
N MET A 574 7.07 4.84 -22.63
CA MET A 574 7.36 6.15 -22.02
C MET A 574 6.42 6.51 -20.88
N THR A 575 5.36 5.72 -20.63
CA THR A 575 4.30 6.06 -19.67
C THR A 575 4.27 5.07 -18.51
N HIS A 576 4.26 5.60 -17.30
CA HIS A 576 4.17 4.83 -16.06
C HIS A 576 3.06 5.38 -15.18
N TYR A 577 2.13 4.51 -14.78
CA TYR A 577 1.03 4.84 -13.88
C TYR A 577 1.32 4.34 -12.46
N PHE A 578 0.98 5.16 -11.48
CA PHE A 578 1.19 4.90 -10.06
C PHE A 578 -0.12 5.04 -9.30
N SER A 579 -0.61 3.92 -8.78
CA SER A 579 -1.82 3.83 -7.97
C SER A 579 -1.48 4.13 -6.51
N ALA A 580 -1.66 5.36 -6.07
CA ALA A 580 -1.40 5.79 -4.70
C ALA A 580 -2.46 5.26 -3.72
N GLN A 581 -2.12 5.19 -2.43
CA GLN A 581 -2.99 4.61 -1.39
C GLN A 581 -4.13 5.54 -0.97
N ASP A 582 -3.96 6.85 -1.16
CA ASP A 582 -4.99 7.88 -0.97
C ASP A 582 -6.06 7.90 -2.08
N GLY A 583 -5.97 6.98 -3.06
CA GLY A 583 -6.88 6.87 -4.18
C GLY A 583 -6.49 7.71 -5.40
N ALA A 584 -5.35 8.40 -5.38
CA ALA A 584 -4.85 9.07 -6.60
C ALA A 584 -4.27 8.05 -7.59
N LEU A 585 -4.44 8.34 -8.88
CA LEU A 585 -3.69 7.68 -9.96
C LEU A 585 -2.80 8.73 -10.61
N LEU A 586 -1.49 8.58 -10.43
CA LEU A 586 -0.49 9.48 -11.01
C LEU A 586 0.03 8.87 -12.31
N LYS A 587 0.33 9.72 -13.29
CA LYS A 587 0.93 9.35 -14.56
C LYS A 587 2.23 10.12 -14.70
N TYR A 588 3.32 9.38 -14.89
CA TYR A 588 4.61 9.94 -15.25
C TYR A 588 4.94 9.57 -16.69
N THR A 589 5.17 10.58 -17.54
CA THR A 589 5.64 10.38 -18.90
C THR A 589 7.09 10.84 -19.00
N VAL A 590 7.96 9.91 -19.42
CA VAL A 590 9.39 10.15 -19.64
C VAL A 590 9.54 11.14 -20.80
N SER A 591 10.27 12.24 -20.58
CA SER A 591 10.45 13.32 -21.57
C SER A 591 11.80 13.27 -22.29
N GLN A 592 12.77 12.53 -21.77
CA GLN A 592 14.16 12.48 -22.26
C GLN A 592 14.82 13.86 -22.31
N SER A 593 14.45 14.76 -21.39
CA SER A 593 15.01 16.09 -21.25
C SER A 593 16.31 16.07 -20.44
N GLU A 594 17.19 17.05 -20.66
CA GLU A 594 18.43 17.20 -19.89
C GLU A 594 18.18 17.30 -18.37
N THR A 595 17.07 17.92 -17.97
CA THR A 595 16.63 17.98 -16.56
C THR A 595 16.26 16.61 -16.00
N GLU A 596 15.72 15.72 -16.83
CA GLU A 596 15.41 14.33 -16.45
C GLU A 596 16.68 13.50 -16.31
N ASP A 597 17.69 13.74 -17.15
CA ASP A 597 19.01 13.13 -17.02
C ASP A 597 19.73 13.57 -15.74
N GLN A 598 19.67 14.86 -15.39
CA GLN A 598 20.21 15.36 -14.12
C GLN A 598 19.48 14.73 -12.92
N LEU A 599 18.15 14.65 -12.97
CA LEU A 599 17.38 13.98 -11.93
C LEU A 599 17.77 12.49 -11.81
N LYS A 600 17.97 11.80 -12.94
CA LYS A 600 18.38 10.39 -12.98
C LYS A 600 19.73 10.15 -12.29
N ILE A 601 20.67 11.10 -12.36
CA ILE A 601 21.94 11.01 -11.62
C ILE A 601 21.68 10.99 -10.11
N HIS A 602 20.84 11.88 -9.59
CA HIS A 602 20.52 11.94 -8.16
C HIS A 602 19.65 10.77 -7.67
N LEU A 603 18.89 10.16 -8.58
CA LEU A 603 18.10 8.95 -8.34
C LEU A 603 18.92 7.67 -8.43
N SER A 604 20.14 7.73 -8.97
CA SER A 604 20.98 6.54 -9.16
C SER A 604 21.54 6.02 -7.84
N PRO A 605 21.62 4.69 -7.65
CA PRO A 605 22.32 4.10 -6.52
C PRO A 605 23.83 4.39 -6.58
N PRO A 606 24.55 4.23 -5.45
CA PRO A 606 25.99 4.41 -5.41
C PRO A 606 26.70 3.49 -6.41
N ALA A 607 27.71 4.01 -7.12
CA ALA A 607 28.39 3.27 -8.19
C ALA A 607 29.01 1.95 -7.73
N GLN A 608 29.46 1.88 -6.47
CA GLN A 608 30.05 0.68 -5.85
C GLN A 608 29.00 -0.32 -5.35
N GLN A 609 27.74 0.08 -5.19
CA GLN A 609 26.65 -0.74 -4.63
C GLN A 609 25.36 -0.54 -5.44
N ARG A 610 25.40 -0.84 -6.75
CA ARG A 610 24.29 -0.59 -7.69
C ARG A 610 23.00 -1.34 -7.35
N GLN A 611 23.10 -2.44 -6.60
CA GLN A 611 21.97 -3.21 -6.08
C GLN A 611 21.21 -2.49 -4.96
N LYS A 612 21.86 -1.57 -4.22
CA LYS A 612 21.20 -0.82 -3.15
C LYS A 612 20.46 0.40 -3.72
N VAL A 613 19.37 0.17 -4.46
CA VAL A 613 18.59 1.22 -5.15
C VAL A 613 18.04 2.29 -4.21
N LYS A 614 17.79 1.95 -2.95
CA LYS A 614 17.33 2.88 -1.91
C LYS A 614 18.44 3.79 -1.39
N ALA A 615 19.71 3.51 -1.69
CA ALA A 615 20.89 4.32 -1.32
C ALA A 615 21.23 5.47 -2.26
N ASN A 616 20.23 5.96 -2.98
CA ASN A 616 20.38 7.15 -3.83
C ASN A 616 20.32 8.45 -3.02
N THR A 617 20.93 9.51 -3.55
CA THR A 617 21.08 10.80 -2.87
C THR A 617 19.75 11.41 -2.43
N LEU A 618 18.69 11.30 -3.24
CA LEU A 618 17.38 11.89 -2.90
C LEU A 618 16.69 11.15 -1.75
N GLN A 619 16.74 9.82 -1.75
CA GLN A 619 16.20 9.00 -0.65
C GLN A 619 16.93 9.29 0.68
N MET A 620 18.22 9.58 0.60
CA MET A 620 19.07 9.89 1.74
C MET A 620 18.76 11.28 2.30
N ARG A 621 18.56 12.27 1.42
CA ARG A 621 18.10 13.60 1.81
C ARG A 621 16.69 13.59 2.42
N PHE A 622 15.80 12.72 1.92
CA PHE A 622 14.52 12.48 2.57
C PHE A 622 14.69 11.95 3.98
N ARG A 623 15.52 10.93 4.18
CA ARG A 623 15.81 10.35 5.51
C ARG A 623 16.42 11.37 6.47
N ALA A 624 17.27 12.25 5.98
CA ALA A 624 17.88 13.32 6.76
C ALA A 624 16.94 14.52 7.02
N ASN A 625 15.68 14.51 6.55
CA ASN A 625 14.76 15.66 6.56
C ASN A 625 15.35 16.94 5.91
N THR A 626 16.34 16.81 5.01
CA THR A 626 16.95 17.94 4.28
C THR A 626 16.24 18.25 2.97
N LEU A 627 15.40 17.32 2.49
CA LEU A 627 14.53 17.47 1.33
C LEU A 627 13.09 17.18 1.76
N SER A 628 12.17 18.13 1.54
CA SER A 628 10.75 17.86 1.80
C SER A 628 10.09 17.11 0.63
N PRO A 629 9.08 16.25 0.91
CA PRO A 629 8.31 15.56 -0.13
C PRO A 629 7.70 16.51 -1.17
N GLU A 630 7.26 17.69 -0.77
CA GLU A 630 6.73 18.72 -1.69
C GLU A 630 7.78 19.16 -2.71
N VAL A 631 8.98 19.53 -2.25
CA VAL A 631 10.07 19.99 -3.13
C VAL A 631 10.44 18.91 -4.14
N TYR A 632 10.54 17.66 -3.70
CA TYR A 632 10.80 16.55 -4.61
C TYR A 632 9.72 16.37 -5.68
N VAL A 633 8.43 16.43 -5.31
CA VAL A 633 7.33 16.32 -6.30
C VAL A 633 7.43 17.44 -7.34
N LEU A 634 7.76 18.66 -6.91
CA LEU A 634 7.96 19.79 -7.81
C LEU A 634 9.17 19.61 -8.72
N ASP A 635 10.26 19.02 -8.23
CA ASP A 635 11.44 18.69 -9.03
C ASP A 635 11.14 17.59 -10.06
N VAL A 636 10.39 16.54 -9.69
CA VAL A 636 9.92 15.50 -10.62
C VAL A 636 9.01 16.10 -11.69
N ALA A 637 8.08 16.98 -11.30
CA ALA A 637 7.18 17.67 -12.23
C ALA A 637 7.90 18.69 -13.14
N ARG A 638 9.08 19.18 -12.74
CA ARG A 638 9.95 20.03 -13.55
C ARG A 638 10.78 19.21 -14.53
N ALA A 639 11.29 18.06 -14.07
CA ALA A 639 12.15 17.18 -14.85
C ALA A 639 11.39 16.47 -15.97
N GLY A 640 10.19 15.94 -15.67
CA GLY A 640 9.35 15.22 -16.63
C GLY A 640 7.89 15.68 -16.63
N ARG A 641 7.01 14.88 -17.25
CA ARG A 641 5.57 15.18 -17.30
C ARG A 641 4.81 14.35 -16.27
N LEU A 642 4.54 14.95 -15.11
CA LEU A 642 3.71 14.40 -14.03
C LEU A 642 2.26 14.91 -14.12
N GLU A 643 1.30 13.99 -14.13
CA GLU A 643 -0.13 14.28 -14.26
C GLU A 643 -0.96 13.47 -13.24
N VAL A 644 -2.03 14.08 -12.74
CA VAL A 644 -3.05 13.44 -11.90
C VAL A 644 -4.17 12.94 -12.83
N VAL A 645 -4.33 11.61 -12.93
CA VAL A 645 -5.36 10.95 -13.76
C VAL A 645 -6.64 10.70 -12.97
N VAL A 646 -6.50 10.29 -11.70
CA VAL A 646 -7.60 10.18 -10.71
C VAL A 646 -7.26 11.09 -9.55
N ALA A 647 -8.21 11.94 -9.18
CA ALA A 647 -8.04 12.97 -8.15
C ALA A 647 -8.11 12.38 -6.74
N SER A 648 -7.40 13.02 -5.80
CA SER A 648 -7.52 12.76 -4.36
C SER A 648 -7.51 14.08 -3.58
N PRO A 649 -7.94 14.11 -2.31
CA PRO A 649 -7.83 15.30 -1.48
C PRO A 649 -6.40 15.83 -1.35
N LEU A 650 -5.39 14.94 -1.40
CA LEU A 650 -3.98 15.29 -1.25
C LEU A 650 -3.36 15.83 -2.54
N TRP A 651 -3.65 15.21 -3.68
CA TRP A 651 -3.08 15.58 -4.99
C TRP A 651 -3.87 16.67 -5.72
N GLY A 652 -5.17 16.81 -5.40
CA GLY A 652 -6.07 17.74 -6.06
C GLY A 652 -6.70 17.18 -7.33
N PRO A 653 -7.29 18.06 -8.17
CA PRO A 653 -8.03 17.65 -9.35
C PRO A 653 -7.14 17.12 -10.47
N ARG A 654 -7.79 16.47 -11.44
CA ARG A 654 -7.13 15.91 -12.64
C ARG A 654 -6.40 16.99 -13.43
N GLY A 655 -5.22 16.66 -13.93
CA GLY A 655 -4.43 17.55 -14.78
C GLY A 655 -2.93 17.50 -14.47
N ARG A 656 -2.18 18.37 -15.14
CA ARG A 656 -0.72 18.45 -14.98
C ARG A 656 -0.34 19.04 -13.63
N VAL A 657 0.62 18.41 -12.95
CA VAL A 657 1.27 18.98 -11.77
C VAL A 657 2.21 20.10 -12.24
N THR A 658 1.96 21.33 -11.78
CA THR A 658 2.74 22.51 -12.17
C THR A 658 3.56 23.02 -10.99
N GLN A 659 4.47 23.97 -11.22
CA GLN A 659 5.26 24.59 -10.15
C GLN A 659 4.42 25.39 -9.14
N ALA A 660 3.14 25.62 -9.40
CA ALA A 660 2.19 26.25 -8.47
C ALA A 660 1.42 25.22 -7.61
N TRP A 661 1.66 23.93 -7.81
CA TRP A 661 1.02 22.87 -7.05
C TRP A 661 1.50 22.88 -5.59
N LYS A 662 0.58 22.55 -4.68
CA LYS A 662 0.84 22.34 -3.25
C LYS A 662 0.03 21.13 -2.78
N PRO A 663 0.49 20.38 -1.77
CA PRO A 663 -0.30 19.31 -1.19
C PRO A 663 -1.60 19.87 -0.61
N GLN A 664 -2.68 19.07 -0.71
CA GLN A 664 -4.03 19.48 -0.33
C GLN A 664 -4.46 20.81 -0.98
N PRO A 665 -4.37 20.92 -2.32
CA PRO A 665 -4.71 22.17 -2.98
C PRO A 665 -6.19 22.49 -2.75
N PRO A 666 -6.58 23.78 -2.71
CA PRO A 666 -7.96 24.17 -2.51
C PRO A 666 -8.85 23.51 -3.56
N LEU A 667 -10.00 22.96 -3.13
CA LEU A 667 -10.98 22.25 -3.98
C LEU A 667 -11.50 23.08 -5.16
N GLN A 668 -11.22 24.39 -5.20
CA GLN A 668 -11.54 25.31 -6.29
C GLN A 668 -10.30 25.56 -7.17
N TRP A 669 -9.79 24.52 -7.83
CA TRP A 669 -8.75 24.71 -8.86
C TRP A 669 -9.38 25.30 -10.13
N ARG A 670 -8.83 26.42 -10.61
CA ARG A 670 -9.24 27.12 -11.85
C ARG A 670 -8.32 26.78 -13.03
N GLY A 671 -7.84 25.55 -13.12
CA GLY A 671 -7.02 25.11 -14.24
C GLY A 671 -7.83 24.76 -15.49
N PRO A 672 -7.15 24.44 -16.61
CA PRO A 672 -7.82 24.03 -17.84
C PRO A 672 -8.69 22.79 -17.60
N VAL A 673 -9.92 22.82 -18.11
CA VAL A 673 -10.87 21.70 -18.02
C VAL A 673 -10.25 20.50 -18.74
N VAL A 674 -9.85 19.48 -17.99
CA VAL A 674 -9.46 18.19 -18.55
C VAL A 674 -10.71 17.53 -19.12
N GLY A 675 -10.59 16.95 -20.32
CA GLY A 675 -11.73 16.33 -21.01
C GLY A 675 -12.43 15.25 -20.19
N PRO A 676 -13.67 14.92 -20.57
CA PRO A 676 -14.47 13.94 -19.86
C PRO A 676 -13.81 12.58 -19.88
N ILE A 677 -14.07 11.83 -18.83
CA ILE A 677 -13.67 10.45 -18.73
C ILE A 677 -14.65 9.60 -19.52
N TYR A 678 -14.14 8.58 -20.19
CA TYR A 678 -14.93 7.65 -20.98
C TYR A 678 -14.95 6.24 -20.37
N SER A 679 -16.05 5.52 -20.57
CA SER A 679 -16.20 4.12 -20.18
C SER A 679 -15.35 3.18 -21.06
N GLN A 680 -15.43 1.89 -20.76
CA GLN A 680 -15.10 0.83 -21.71
C GLN A 680 -15.95 0.91 -23.00
N ILE A 681 -15.50 0.24 -24.05
CA ILE A 681 -16.23 0.12 -25.32
C ILE A 681 -17.33 -0.94 -25.19
N PHE A 682 -18.55 -0.58 -25.57
CA PHE A 682 -19.73 -1.44 -25.61
C PHE A 682 -20.19 -1.71 -27.04
N THR A 683 -20.82 -2.86 -27.27
CA THR A 683 -21.43 -3.20 -28.57
C THR A 683 -22.88 -2.71 -28.71
N ARG A 684 -23.51 -2.29 -27.59
CA ARG A 684 -24.88 -1.78 -27.54
C ARG A 684 -24.94 -0.48 -26.76
N GLU A 685 -25.69 0.50 -27.28
CA GLU A 685 -25.91 1.79 -26.62
C GLU A 685 -26.54 1.64 -25.24
N THR A 686 -27.50 0.72 -25.11
CA THR A 686 -28.20 0.45 -23.84
C THR A 686 -27.27 -0.07 -22.75
N ASP A 687 -26.24 -0.84 -23.09
CA ASP A 687 -25.26 -1.36 -22.11
C ASP A 687 -24.32 -0.25 -21.64
N ALA A 688 -23.90 0.64 -22.54
CA ALA A 688 -23.15 1.84 -22.18
C ALA A 688 -23.96 2.71 -21.21
N MET A 689 -25.27 2.85 -21.45
CA MET A 689 -26.14 3.60 -20.54
C MET A 689 -26.41 2.91 -19.21
N ARG A 690 -26.53 1.58 -19.17
CA ARG A 690 -26.59 0.84 -17.90
C ARG A 690 -25.33 1.05 -17.07
N TYR A 691 -24.16 1.01 -17.72
CA TYR A 691 -22.89 1.32 -17.06
C TYR A 691 -22.87 2.74 -16.48
N ALA A 692 -23.31 3.76 -17.24
CA ALA A 692 -23.39 5.11 -16.71
C ALA A 692 -24.40 5.21 -15.54
N HIS A 693 -25.56 4.58 -15.66
CA HIS A 693 -26.61 4.56 -14.65
C HIS A 693 -26.12 3.99 -13.31
N GLU A 694 -25.37 2.90 -13.35
CA GLU A 694 -24.75 2.26 -12.18
C GLU A 694 -23.67 3.13 -11.54
N ASN A 695 -22.93 3.91 -12.35
CA ASN A 695 -21.81 4.75 -11.90
C ASN A 695 -22.19 6.19 -11.49
N MET A 696 -23.49 6.53 -11.46
CA MET A 696 -23.97 7.86 -11.02
C MET A 696 -23.87 8.10 -9.48
N GLY A 697 -23.60 7.06 -8.68
CA GLY A 697 -23.37 7.19 -7.24
C GLY A 697 -24.57 7.77 -6.46
N GLU A 698 -24.29 8.59 -5.43
CA GLU A 698 -25.31 9.12 -4.50
C GLU A 698 -26.19 10.25 -5.07
N ARG A 699 -25.83 10.84 -6.21
CA ARG A 699 -26.62 11.86 -6.94
C ARG A 699 -27.08 13.02 -6.04
N GLU A 700 -26.19 13.59 -5.20
CA GLU A 700 -26.53 14.75 -4.35
C GLU A 700 -26.99 15.96 -5.18
N THR A 701 -26.30 16.16 -6.30
CA THR A 701 -26.67 17.10 -7.35
C THR A 701 -27.08 16.35 -8.60
N ARG A 702 -27.70 17.06 -9.53
CA ARG A 702 -28.00 16.53 -10.85
C ARG A 702 -26.72 16.20 -11.59
N GLN A 703 -26.78 15.12 -12.37
CA GLN A 703 -25.67 14.66 -13.19
C GLN A 703 -26.13 14.48 -14.63
N SER A 704 -25.22 14.67 -15.56
CA SER A 704 -25.48 14.49 -16.99
C SER A 704 -24.24 14.07 -17.74
N GLY A 705 -24.44 13.53 -18.93
CA GLY A 705 -23.39 13.23 -19.88
C GLY A 705 -23.98 12.80 -21.22
N TYR A 706 -23.16 12.16 -22.03
CA TYR A 706 -23.53 11.73 -23.38
C TYR A 706 -22.92 10.37 -23.71
N VAL A 707 -23.55 9.68 -24.66
CA VAL A 707 -23.08 8.46 -25.29
C VAL A 707 -22.56 8.81 -26.67
N LEU A 708 -21.39 8.27 -26.99
CA LEU A 708 -20.73 8.40 -28.26
C LEU A 708 -20.85 7.11 -29.05
N GLN A 709 -21.12 7.21 -30.35
CA GLN A 709 -21.07 6.10 -31.29
C GLN A 709 -19.90 6.26 -32.26
N SER A 710 -19.24 5.15 -32.59
CA SER A 710 -18.19 5.10 -33.60
C SER A 710 -18.74 5.36 -35.01
N LEU A 711 -18.03 6.15 -35.81
CA LEU A 711 -18.34 6.37 -37.23
C LEU A 711 -18.10 5.11 -38.09
N ARG A 712 -17.37 4.13 -37.57
CA ARG A 712 -16.94 2.93 -38.33
C ARG A 712 -17.74 1.67 -37.99
N GLY A 713 -18.63 1.70 -36.99
CA GLY A 713 -19.35 0.50 -36.57
C GLY A 713 -20.33 0.73 -35.42
N THR A 714 -20.83 -0.37 -34.86
CA THR A 714 -21.81 -0.40 -33.75
C THR A 714 -21.10 -0.44 -32.40
N GLU A 715 -20.28 0.57 -32.13
CA GLU A 715 -19.50 0.68 -30.90
C GLU A 715 -19.86 1.93 -30.16
N PHE A 716 -20.08 1.79 -28.86
CA PHE A 716 -20.61 2.83 -27.99
C PHE A 716 -19.71 3.04 -26.79
N VAL A 717 -19.50 4.30 -26.43
CA VAL A 717 -18.73 4.70 -25.26
C VAL A 717 -19.51 5.78 -24.54
N VAL A 718 -19.61 5.72 -23.22
CA VAL A 718 -20.32 6.73 -22.45
C VAL A 718 -19.34 7.62 -21.70
N ALA A 719 -19.57 8.94 -21.72
CA ALA A 719 -18.86 9.86 -20.87
C ALA A 719 -19.34 9.70 -19.41
N GLU A 720 -18.45 9.72 -18.44
CA GLU A 720 -18.80 9.64 -17.01
C GLU A 720 -19.68 10.82 -16.56
N PRO A 721 -20.56 10.60 -15.57
CA PRO A 721 -21.54 11.60 -15.13
C PRO A 721 -20.86 12.81 -14.48
N VAL A 722 -21.15 14.01 -15.00
CA VAL A 722 -20.63 15.27 -14.48
C VAL A 722 -21.67 15.94 -13.59
N ASN A 723 -21.28 16.35 -12.38
CA ASN A 723 -22.14 17.12 -11.46
C ASN A 723 -22.39 18.54 -12.00
N ALA A 724 -23.67 18.91 -12.17
CA ALA A 724 -24.06 20.22 -12.68
C ALA A 724 -24.52 21.16 -11.55
N LYS A 725 -23.81 22.28 -11.35
CA LYS A 725 -24.27 23.39 -10.49
C LYS A 725 -25.13 24.38 -11.29
N GLY A 726 -26.45 24.19 -11.23
CA GLY A 726 -27.46 25.15 -11.75
C GLY A 726 -27.93 24.95 -13.20
N TYR A 727 -29.16 25.38 -13.49
CA TYR A 727 -29.92 25.13 -14.74
C TYR A 727 -29.31 25.78 -16.01
N THR A 728 -28.47 26.82 -15.87
CA THR A 728 -27.95 27.61 -17.00
C THR A 728 -26.76 26.99 -17.72
N ARG A 729 -25.93 26.18 -17.05
CA ARG A 729 -24.78 25.52 -17.70
C ARG A 729 -25.12 24.22 -18.46
N TYR A 730 -26.37 23.76 -18.41
CA TYR A 730 -26.81 22.48 -19.00
C TYR A 730 -26.63 22.36 -20.51
N GLY A 731 -26.48 23.47 -21.24
CA GLY A 731 -26.44 23.46 -22.71
C GLY A 731 -25.08 23.73 -23.27
N ASP A 732 -24.30 24.58 -22.61
CA ASP A 732 -22.97 24.94 -23.08
C ASP A 732 -22.05 23.70 -23.11
N TYR A 733 -22.20 22.79 -22.14
CA TYR A 733 -21.47 21.51 -22.13
C TYR A 733 -21.96 20.49 -23.18
N LEU A 734 -23.21 20.58 -23.65
CA LEU A 734 -23.84 19.61 -24.56
C LEU A 734 -23.81 20.05 -26.03
N LEU A 735 -23.87 21.36 -26.29
CA LEU A 735 -23.96 21.98 -27.61
C LEU A 735 -22.60 22.27 -28.24
N SER A 736 -21.58 22.48 -27.40
CA SER A 736 -20.21 22.71 -27.86
C SER A 736 -19.22 21.89 -27.02
N PRO A 737 -19.23 20.53 -27.15
CA PRO A 737 -18.23 19.69 -26.50
C PRO A 737 -16.81 20.20 -26.77
N GLU A 738 -16.56 20.61 -28.01
CA GLU A 738 -15.29 21.15 -28.49
C GLU A 738 -14.89 22.50 -27.85
N ALA A 739 -15.86 23.37 -27.51
CA ALA A 739 -15.59 24.69 -26.94
C ALA A 739 -15.44 24.71 -25.41
N HIS A 740 -15.94 23.67 -24.72
CA HIS A 740 -16.03 23.67 -23.25
C HIS A 740 -15.46 22.41 -22.57
N LEU A 741 -15.26 21.31 -23.30
CA LEU A 741 -14.82 20.00 -22.78
C LEU A 741 -13.61 19.42 -23.53
N GLY A 742 -13.14 20.08 -24.58
CA GLY A 742 -12.10 19.59 -25.49
C GLY A 742 -12.67 18.81 -26.68
N ALA A 743 -11.81 18.48 -27.65
CA ALA A 743 -12.21 17.74 -28.84
C ALA A 743 -12.80 16.36 -28.48
N LEU A 744 -13.90 15.98 -29.13
CA LEU A 744 -14.44 14.61 -29.04
C LEU A 744 -13.37 13.60 -29.51
N PRO A 745 -13.42 12.33 -29.04
CA PRO A 745 -12.53 11.30 -29.51
C PRO A 745 -12.60 11.20 -31.04
N PRO A 746 -11.45 11.18 -31.75
CA PRO A 746 -11.45 11.10 -33.21
C PRO A 746 -12.24 9.89 -33.69
N GLY A 747 -13.17 10.11 -34.62
CA GLY A 747 -13.98 9.02 -35.19
C GLY A 747 -15.26 8.69 -34.41
N PHE A 748 -15.64 9.49 -33.40
CA PHE A 748 -16.88 9.34 -32.65
C PHE A 748 -17.80 10.54 -32.80
N TYR A 749 -19.11 10.30 -32.68
CA TYR A 749 -20.14 11.35 -32.64
C TYR A 749 -21.14 11.09 -31.51
N PRO A 750 -21.78 12.11 -30.92
CA PRO A 750 -22.81 11.91 -29.90
C PRO A 750 -24.05 11.22 -30.49
N SER A 751 -24.40 10.04 -29.98
CA SER A 751 -25.60 9.28 -30.38
C SER A 751 -26.78 9.52 -29.42
N ALA A 752 -26.47 9.68 -28.14
CA ALA A 752 -27.47 9.89 -27.10
C ALA A 752 -26.95 10.79 -25.97
N PHE A 753 -27.89 11.32 -25.20
CA PHE A 753 -27.62 12.13 -24.02
C PHE A 753 -28.29 11.51 -22.80
N TYR A 754 -27.77 11.77 -21.61
CA TYR A 754 -28.41 11.27 -20.41
C TYR A 754 -28.44 12.28 -19.27
N LEU A 755 -29.45 12.13 -18.42
CA LEU A 755 -29.70 12.98 -17.28
C LEU A 755 -30.07 12.12 -16.06
N ALA A 756 -29.54 12.47 -14.90
CA ALA A 756 -29.85 11.84 -13.63
C ALA A 756 -30.57 12.80 -12.69
N ALA A 757 -31.68 12.34 -12.11
CA ALA A 757 -32.41 13.08 -11.10
C ALA A 757 -31.60 13.13 -9.79
N PRO A 758 -31.61 14.28 -9.08
CA PRO A 758 -30.92 14.39 -7.80
C PRO A 758 -31.70 13.63 -6.71
N LYS A 759 -30.99 13.13 -5.71
CA LYS A 759 -31.55 12.42 -4.54
C LYS A 759 -32.55 13.26 -3.75
N LYS A 760 -32.38 14.59 -3.75
CA LYS A 760 -33.35 15.55 -3.22
C LYS A 760 -33.96 16.33 -4.39
N PRO A 761 -35.28 16.24 -4.62
CA PRO A 761 -35.92 16.93 -5.72
C PRO A 761 -35.78 18.45 -5.53
N ALA A 762 -35.50 19.17 -6.61
CA ALA A 762 -35.33 20.63 -6.59
C ALA A 762 -36.66 21.38 -6.31
N THR A 763 -37.80 20.68 -6.41
CA THR A 763 -39.13 21.22 -6.14
C THR A 763 -39.89 20.19 -5.30
N GLN A 764 -40.31 20.57 -4.10
CA GLN A 764 -41.15 19.74 -3.23
C GLN A 764 -42.60 19.80 -3.74
N VAL A 765 -42.95 18.89 -4.63
CA VAL A 765 -44.36 18.56 -4.93
C VAL A 765 -44.72 17.35 -4.08
N SER A 766 -45.95 17.31 -3.54
CA SER A 766 -46.36 16.26 -2.58
C SER A 766 -46.48 14.85 -3.19
N ASP A 767 -46.55 14.75 -4.52
CA ASP A 767 -46.74 13.50 -5.25
C ASP A 767 -45.40 12.74 -5.43
N GLN A 768 -45.35 11.50 -4.93
CA GLN A 768 -44.17 10.64 -5.01
C GLN A 768 -43.80 10.24 -6.45
N VAL A 769 -44.77 10.19 -7.38
CA VAL A 769 -44.52 9.89 -8.80
C VAL A 769 -43.78 11.05 -9.45
N TYR A 770 -44.16 12.29 -9.12
CA TYR A 770 -43.42 13.47 -9.57
C TYR A 770 -42.04 13.55 -8.93
N ALA A 771 -41.93 13.23 -7.65
CA ALA A 771 -40.67 13.28 -6.91
C ALA A 771 -39.60 12.32 -7.47
N ASN A 772 -40.01 11.31 -8.25
CA ASN A 772 -39.13 10.33 -8.86
C ASN A 772 -38.97 10.49 -10.38
N PHE A 773 -39.70 11.41 -11.00
CA PHE A 773 -39.59 11.73 -12.43
C PHE A 773 -39.00 13.14 -12.66
N PHE A 774 -38.65 13.48 -13.90
CA PHE A 774 -38.00 14.75 -14.24
C PHE A 774 -39.01 15.90 -14.31
N SER A 775 -38.63 17.09 -13.84
CA SER A 775 -39.51 18.25 -13.92
C SER A 775 -39.75 18.66 -15.38
N PRO A 776 -40.94 19.17 -15.73
CA PRO A 776 -41.24 19.64 -17.09
C PRO A 776 -40.23 20.69 -17.57
N LYS A 777 -39.71 21.50 -16.64
CA LYS A 777 -38.70 22.51 -16.92
C LYS A 777 -37.35 21.93 -17.34
N ASP A 778 -36.95 20.82 -16.73
CA ASP A 778 -35.68 20.15 -17.03
C ASP A 778 -35.76 19.40 -18.34
N LEU A 779 -36.86 18.67 -18.53
CA LEU A 779 -37.11 17.92 -19.74
C LEU A 779 -37.21 18.87 -20.93
N GLY A 780 -37.97 19.97 -20.80
CA GLY A 780 -38.11 20.99 -21.85
C GLY A 780 -36.82 21.74 -22.17
N ALA A 781 -36.03 22.11 -21.16
CA ALA A 781 -34.74 22.76 -21.39
C ALA A 781 -33.72 21.84 -22.09
N MET A 782 -33.73 20.54 -21.77
CA MET A 782 -32.86 19.54 -22.41
C MET A 782 -33.28 19.23 -23.83
N LEU A 783 -34.58 18.95 -24.04
CA LEU A 783 -35.12 18.70 -25.38
C LEU A 783 -34.86 19.91 -26.28
N GLY A 784 -35.20 21.13 -25.86
CA GLY A 784 -34.93 22.35 -26.64
C GLY A 784 -33.47 22.52 -27.07
N LYS A 785 -32.52 21.94 -26.32
CA LYS A 785 -31.10 21.91 -26.69
C LYS A 785 -30.75 20.75 -27.62
N LEU A 786 -31.31 19.56 -27.42
CA LEU A 786 -31.18 18.43 -28.36
C LEU A 786 -31.68 18.78 -29.77
N HIS A 787 -32.66 19.66 -29.89
CA HIS A 787 -33.11 20.14 -31.19
C HIS A 787 -32.11 21.07 -31.88
N GLY A 788 -31.28 21.79 -31.13
CA GLY A 788 -30.22 22.63 -31.66
C GLY A 788 -29.05 21.87 -32.29
N THR A 789 -28.95 20.55 -32.06
CA THR A 789 -27.85 19.70 -32.57
C THR A 789 -28.21 18.89 -33.82
N ALA A 790 -29.49 18.87 -34.23
CA ALA A 790 -29.93 18.10 -35.40
C ALA A 790 -29.49 18.78 -36.71
N PRO A 791 -28.92 18.03 -37.69
CA PRO A 791 -28.48 18.60 -38.95
C PRO A 791 -29.67 19.17 -39.74
N SER A 792 -29.62 20.47 -40.04
CA SER A 792 -30.70 21.24 -40.70
C SER A 792 -30.96 20.85 -42.17
N THR A 793 -30.35 19.79 -42.67
CA THR A 793 -30.32 19.42 -44.10
C THR A 793 -31.11 18.15 -44.45
N SER A 794 -31.76 17.49 -43.48
CA SER A 794 -32.57 16.29 -43.73
C SER A 794 -34.08 16.59 -43.72
N THR A 795 -34.83 15.98 -44.63
CA THR A 795 -36.30 16.09 -44.74
C THR A 795 -37.06 15.46 -43.57
N GLU A 796 -36.40 14.61 -42.78
CA GLU A 796 -36.87 14.08 -41.49
C GLU A 796 -35.69 14.10 -40.49
N PRO A 797 -35.63 15.07 -39.55
CA PRO A 797 -34.54 15.12 -38.58
C PRO A 797 -34.68 13.98 -37.57
N VAL A 798 -33.69 13.07 -37.56
CA VAL A 798 -33.54 12.05 -36.51
C VAL A 798 -32.86 12.70 -35.31
N TYR A 799 -33.60 12.84 -34.21
CA TYR A 799 -33.09 13.44 -32.98
C TYR A 799 -32.32 12.42 -32.12
N PRO A 800 -31.27 12.85 -31.38
CA PRO A 800 -30.54 11.98 -30.46
C PRO A 800 -31.45 11.43 -29.36
N LEU A 801 -31.16 10.21 -28.90
CA LEU A 801 -31.92 9.57 -27.81
C LEU A 801 -31.61 10.23 -26.46
N LEU A 802 -32.62 10.41 -25.60
CA LEU A 802 -32.45 10.92 -24.24
C LEU A 802 -32.68 9.82 -23.23
N TYR A 803 -31.68 9.50 -22.42
CA TYR A 803 -31.82 8.58 -21.30
C TYR A 803 -32.04 9.32 -19.98
N LEU A 804 -32.99 8.82 -19.19
CA LEU A 804 -33.47 9.44 -17.97
C LEU A 804 -33.28 8.47 -16.80
N SER A 805 -32.32 8.77 -15.93
CA SER A 805 -32.09 8.04 -14.70
C SER A 805 -32.90 8.65 -13.56
N THR A 806 -33.97 7.96 -13.20
CA THR A 806 -34.95 8.39 -12.19
C THR A 806 -34.39 8.28 -10.77
N ARG A 807 -35.05 8.96 -9.83
CA ARG A 807 -34.60 9.00 -8.42
C ARG A 807 -34.76 7.66 -7.71
N ASP A 808 -35.78 6.89 -8.08
CA ASP A 808 -36.07 5.57 -7.53
C ASP A 808 -35.30 4.44 -8.24
N GLY A 809 -34.38 4.79 -9.14
CA GLY A 809 -33.40 3.87 -9.71
C GLY A 809 -33.77 3.24 -11.05
N ALA A 810 -34.90 3.61 -11.65
CA ALA A 810 -35.24 3.21 -13.03
C ALA A 810 -34.44 3.99 -14.07
N LEU A 811 -34.16 3.34 -15.20
CA LEU A 811 -33.56 3.94 -16.38
C LEU A 811 -34.58 3.92 -17.52
N LEU A 812 -34.91 5.10 -18.04
CA LEU A 812 -35.84 5.27 -19.14
C LEU A 812 -35.13 5.78 -20.39
N SER A 813 -35.59 5.42 -21.57
CA SER A 813 -35.24 6.05 -22.85
C SER A 813 -36.40 6.88 -23.36
N TYR A 814 -36.12 8.06 -23.90
CA TYR A 814 -37.10 8.96 -24.50
C TYR A 814 -36.60 9.39 -25.88
N ARG A 815 -37.41 9.13 -26.92
CA ARG A 815 -37.18 9.61 -28.28
C ARG A 815 -38.29 10.58 -28.69
N THR A 816 -37.91 11.75 -29.17
CA THR A 816 -38.85 12.71 -29.77
C THR A 816 -39.21 12.25 -31.18
N SER A 817 -40.51 12.21 -31.48
CA SER A 817 -41.03 11.76 -32.77
C SER A 817 -41.24 12.91 -33.76
N VAL A 818 -41.68 14.11 -33.32
CA VAL A 818 -41.94 15.28 -34.19
C VAL A 818 -41.87 16.62 -33.40
N TRP A 819 -40.73 17.31 -33.41
CA TRP A 819 -40.51 18.58 -32.66
C TRP A 819 -41.55 19.68 -32.94
N SER A 820 -42.04 19.77 -34.19
CA SER A 820 -43.04 20.77 -34.58
C SER A 820 -44.39 20.54 -33.89
N GLN A 821 -44.80 19.29 -33.66
CA GLN A 821 -45.99 18.98 -32.85
C GLN A 821 -45.71 19.13 -31.35
N GLU A 822 -44.48 18.89 -30.89
CA GLU A 822 -44.09 19.06 -29.48
C GLU A 822 -44.04 20.54 -29.04
N MET A 823 -43.57 21.45 -29.90
CA MET A 823 -43.60 22.91 -29.63
C MET A 823 -45.01 23.51 -29.71
N GLU A 824 -45.89 22.97 -30.57
CA GLU A 824 -47.30 23.38 -30.62
C GLU A 824 -48.15 22.74 -29.50
N SER A 825 -47.75 21.57 -29.00
CA SER A 825 -48.30 21.01 -27.78
C SER A 825 -47.99 21.94 -26.60
N GLN A 826 -48.91 22.06 -25.64
CA GLN A 826 -48.76 22.90 -24.45
C GLN A 826 -47.57 22.50 -23.53
N MET A 827 -46.77 21.51 -23.94
CA MET A 827 -45.75 20.82 -23.17
C MET A 827 -44.52 21.68 -22.83
N PHE A 828 -44.12 22.59 -23.72
CA PHE A 828 -42.85 23.32 -23.57
C PHE A 828 -42.93 24.83 -23.82
N ARG A 829 -44.13 25.43 -23.81
CA ARG A 829 -44.24 26.90 -23.73
C ARG A 829 -43.46 27.40 -22.51
N GLU A 830 -42.64 28.43 -22.72
CA GLU A 830 -41.73 28.98 -21.69
C GLU A 830 -40.81 27.90 -21.05
N SER A 831 -40.34 26.94 -21.85
CA SER A 831 -39.48 25.83 -21.42
C SER A 831 -40.10 24.96 -20.32
N GLY A 832 -41.41 24.70 -20.38
CA GLY A 832 -42.12 23.81 -19.45
C GLY A 832 -42.56 24.46 -18.14
N GLN A 833 -42.46 25.78 -18.01
CA GLN A 833 -42.87 26.53 -16.81
C GLN A 833 -44.39 26.44 -16.55
N VAL A 834 -45.21 26.48 -17.60
CA VAL A 834 -46.68 26.41 -17.52
C VAL A 834 -47.16 25.06 -16.94
N LEU A 835 -46.56 23.96 -17.38
CA LEU A 835 -46.84 22.62 -16.85
C LEU A 835 -46.38 22.47 -15.40
N LEU A 836 -45.19 23.01 -15.09
CA LEU A 836 -44.69 23.03 -13.73
C LEU A 836 -45.64 23.80 -12.79
N ASP A 837 -46.19 24.93 -13.24
CA ASP A 837 -47.15 25.72 -12.46
C ASP A 837 -48.52 25.03 -12.34
N SER A 838 -48.95 24.30 -13.38
CA SER A 838 -50.16 23.46 -13.34
C SER A 838 -50.04 22.29 -12.35
N LEU A 839 -48.86 21.66 -12.29
CA LEU A 839 -48.53 20.61 -11.30
C LEU A 839 -48.46 21.17 -9.87
N LYS A 840 -47.87 22.37 -9.68
CA LYS A 840 -47.86 23.06 -8.38
C LYS A 840 -49.26 23.49 -7.93
N ALA A 841 -50.13 23.85 -8.88
CA ALA A 841 -51.51 24.26 -8.62
C ALA A 841 -52.47 23.06 -8.45
N ASN A 842 -51.98 21.82 -8.48
CA ASN A 842 -52.77 20.57 -8.46
C ASN A 842 -53.84 20.49 -9.57
N GLN A 843 -53.62 21.16 -10.71
CA GLN A 843 -54.52 21.12 -11.87
C GLN A 843 -54.26 19.90 -12.78
N MET A 844 -53.12 19.22 -12.59
CA MET A 844 -52.72 18.01 -13.29
C MET A 844 -52.09 17.04 -12.28
N SER A 845 -52.37 15.74 -12.38
CA SER A 845 -51.69 14.74 -11.56
C SER A 845 -50.32 14.37 -12.14
N ALA A 846 -49.37 13.89 -11.32
CA ALA A 846 -48.07 13.46 -11.81
C ALA A 846 -48.17 12.27 -12.78
N ARG A 847 -49.16 11.39 -12.56
CA ARG A 847 -49.47 10.28 -13.46
C ARG A 847 -49.92 10.78 -14.83
N ASP A 848 -50.81 11.77 -14.86
CA ASP A 848 -51.28 12.34 -16.12
C ASP A 848 -50.15 13.06 -16.85
N TYR A 849 -49.22 13.68 -16.11
CA TYR A 849 -48.00 14.24 -16.68
C TYR A 849 -47.13 13.19 -17.37
N VAL A 850 -46.82 12.06 -16.72
CA VAL A 850 -46.04 10.96 -17.32
C VAL A 850 -46.75 10.39 -18.56
N ARG A 851 -48.06 10.14 -18.48
CA ARG A 851 -48.86 9.68 -19.62
C ARG A 851 -48.87 10.68 -20.77
N HIS A 852 -48.89 11.96 -20.45
CA HIS A 852 -48.81 13.01 -21.45
C HIS A 852 -47.44 13.02 -22.14
N VAL A 853 -46.35 12.86 -21.39
CA VAL A 853 -44.98 12.69 -21.93
C VAL A 853 -44.89 11.48 -22.86
N ALA A 854 -45.37 10.32 -22.43
CA ALA A 854 -45.38 9.10 -23.23
C ALA A 854 -46.35 9.14 -24.43
N SER A 855 -47.30 10.08 -24.46
CA SER A 855 -48.23 10.24 -25.59
C SER A 855 -47.66 11.07 -26.74
N ILE A 856 -46.59 11.80 -26.47
CA ILE A 856 -46.00 12.79 -27.37
C ILE A 856 -44.69 12.28 -27.99
N GLY A 857 -43.93 11.46 -27.26
CA GLY A 857 -42.74 10.76 -27.76
C GLY A 857 -42.67 9.32 -27.27
N ASP A 858 -41.70 8.57 -27.78
CA ASP A 858 -41.48 7.16 -27.42
C ASP A 858 -40.72 7.08 -26.09
N LEU A 859 -41.45 6.83 -25.00
CA LEU A 859 -40.88 6.60 -23.67
C LEU A 859 -40.85 5.09 -23.38
N GLU A 860 -39.69 4.55 -23.02
CA GLU A 860 -39.49 3.13 -22.72
C GLU A 860 -38.72 2.93 -21.40
N VAL A 861 -39.10 1.90 -20.64
CA VAL A 861 -38.42 1.49 -19.39
C VAL A 861 -37.38 0.43 -19.70
N ILE A 862 -36.10 0.73 -19.43
CA ILE A 862 -34.96 -0.17 -19.66
C ILE A 862 -34.55 -0.90 -18.38
N VAL A 863 -34.53 -0.20 -17.25
CA VAL A 863 -34.28 -0.75 -15.92
C VAL A 863 -35.47 -0.39 -15.04
N THR A 864 -36.04 -1.40 -14.39
CA THR A 864 -37.24 -1.26 -13.56
C THR A 864 -36.93 -0.74 -12.15
N SER A 865 -37.93 -0.17 -11.50
CA SER A 865 -37.91 0.27 -10.09
C SER A 865 -39.25 -0.01 -9.42
N ALA A 866 -39.41 0.39 -8.15
CA ALA A 866 -40.67 0.27 -7.43
C ALA A 866 -41.84 1.00 -8.11
N GLN A 867 -41.61 2.14 -8.76
CA GLN A 867 -42.66 2.86 -9.51
C GLN A 867 -42.71 2.47 -10.99
N TRP A 868 -41.57 2.10 -11.58
CA TRP A 868 -41.45 1.66 -12.98
C TRP A 868 -41.27 0.14 -13.03
N SER A 869 -42.33 -0.60 -12.74
CA SER A 869 -42.28 -2.05 -12.49
C SER A 869 -42.26 -2.93 -13.75
N ILE A 870 -42.65 -2.39 -14.91
CA ILE A 870 -42.74 -3.13 -16.18
C ILE A 870 -41.73 -2.54 -17.17
N ALA A 871 -40.84 -3.39 -17.70
CA ALA A 871 -39.91 -3.02 -18.75
C ALA A 871 -40.61 -2.93 -20.12
N GLY A 872 -40.15 -2.05 -21.01
CA GLY A 872 -40.73 -1.82 -22.33
C GLY A 872 -41.49 -0.49 -22.46
N PRO A 873 -42.30 -0.31 -23.52
CA PRO A 873 -42.90 0.98 -23.86
C PRO A 873 -43.92 1.43 -22.81
N VAL A 874 -43.85 2.71 -22.44
CA VAL A 874 -44.80 3.36 -21.54
C VAL A 874 -46.02 3.77 -22.37
N LEU A 875 -47.15 3.10 -22.15
CA LEU A 875 -48.38 3.36 -22.89
C LEU A 875 -49.25 4.42 -22.18
N LYS A 876 -50.26 4.95 -22.89
CA LYS A 876 -51.26 5.88 -22.32
C LYS A 876 -52.01 5.32 -21.09
N THR A 877 -51.99 3.99 -20.92
CA THR A 877 -52.60 3.27 -19.79
C THR A 877 -51.63 3.02 -18.63
N TRP A 878 -50.39 3.53 -18.68
CA TRP A 878 -49.38 3.29 -17.64
C TRP A 878 -49.88 3.68 -16.24
N GLU A 879 -49.65 2.82 -15.26
CA GLU A 879 -49.93 3.07 -13.84
C GLU A 879 -48.64 2.85 -13.03
N PRO A 880 -48.35 3.69 -12.03
CA PRO A 880 -47.18 3.53 -11.17
C PRO A 880 -47.31 2.25 -10.32
N ALA A 881 -46.19 1.54 -10.13
CA ALA A 881 -46.11 0.31 -9.32
C ALA A 881 -47.09 -0.80 -9.74
N ALA A 882 -47.40 -0.89 -11.04
CA ALA A 882 -48.26 -1.96 -11.58
C ALA A 882 -47.66 -3.35 -11.31
N VAL A 883 -48.48 -4.31 -10.88
CA VAL A 883 -48.02 -5.69 -10.68
C VAL A 883 -47.86 -6.34 -12.07
N PRO A 884 -46.70 -6.94 -12.39
CA PRO A 884 -46.55 -7.66 -13.65
C PRO A 884 -47.51 -8.85 -13.68
N ASP A 885 -48.25 -9.02 -14.79
CA ASP A 885 -49.09 -10.20 -15.00
C ASP A 885 -48.20 -11.45 -15.04
N VAL A 886 -48.20 -12.24 -13.95
CA VAL A 886 -47.60 -13.57 -13.95
C VAL A 886 -48.50 -14.47 -14.79
N ALA A 887 -48.11 -14.72 -16.04
CA ALA A 887 -48.68 -15.82 -16.79
C ALA A 887 -48.36 -17.13 -16.05
N PRO A 888 -49.34 -18.00 -15.74
CA PRO A 888 -49.07 -19.27 -15.08
C PRO A 888 -48.16 -20.12 -15.98
N THR A 889 -47.00 -20.49 -15.45
CA THR A 889 -46.10 -21.47 -16.06
C THR A 889 -46.85 -22.79 -16.22
N ALA A 890 -47.08 -23.22 -17.46
CA ALA A 890 -47.50 -24.58 -17.75
C ALA A 890 -46.36 -25.55 -17.35
N PRO A 891 -46.64 -26.66 -16.65
CA PRO A 891 -45.62 -27.65 -16.34
C PRO A 891 -45.08 -28.28 -17.63
N THR A 892 -43.75 -28.31 -17.78
CA THR A 892 -43.05 -29.03 -18.85
C THR A 892 -43.20 -30.53 -18.65
N LYS A 893 -43.47 -31.24 -19.75
CA LYS A 893 -43.86 -32.65 -19.82
C LYS A 893 -42.70 -33.66 -19.66
N ASP A 894 -41.69 -33.32 -18.87
CA ASP A 894 -40.51 -34.16 -18.60
C ASP A 894 -40.30 -34.48 -17.11
N GLU A 895 -41.32 -34.26 -16.27
CA GLU A 895 -41.39 -34.84 -14.92
C GLU A 895 -42.55 -35.83 -14.84
N LEU A 896 -42.35 -37.02 -15.44
CA LEU A 896 -42.95 -38.30 -15.04
C LEU A 896 -42.01 -39.45 -15.40
#